data_AF-A0A9W8UGG9-F1
#
_entry.id   AF-A0A9W8UGG9-F1
#
_cell.length_a   1.000
_cell.length_b   1.000
_cell.length_c   1.000
_cell.angle_alpha   90.00
_cell.angle_beta   90.00
_cell.angle_gamma   90.00
#
_symmetry.space_group_name_H-M   'P 1'
#
loop_
_entity.id
_entity.type
_entity.pdbx_description
1 polymer ?
#
loop_
_entity_poly.entity_id
_entity_poly.type
_entity_poly.pdbx_seq_one_letter_code
_entity_poly.pdbx_strand_id
1 'polypeptide(L)'
;MSSREASPSARFQFFANPPWLGFPHDGYDVVPLAQYIDIRPQDTFPNWEEEEEMAPRKLAASIQSLLTFGLLEAVTEQHVPESKLILAEESGRLVMSRDGLLDVLLDWVWRVRMSREEDLTPWFDRVIANLSHAHSSMVIYMRSTFQIFSPLGDDAPAMACFIASVGEALATARMCFREPSQGWSGFSWTVWIPPWRSSLEEQMITEGWCPSVVEYLISSATVSSLEYVRKCGPVKDGKCHDTCSSLVCATDIVDENTYSQKHASSCNSSGDPPCVYTTPPLGDVLQLLIEREVPVVTFADGLDADPSCIQVHKASDVPYVAISHVWADGLGSTTETGLPTCQLRRLASLVSTVQPGAAIWIDSLCVPKTDRERKTAIELMARTYSQAAAVLVLDDGLQRCPAAAPPGVKVLRVLTSGWMRRLWTLQEATLSRALYLAFADATLVPLAELIPPGSIILTRSHHADLAKELFRLTKLSAFQEYSIGDVARSLQWRTTNRSSDETLAIASLLGADVSALTGLAQQDRMMRLLQNIGRFPRNILLLDGGKLECPGFRWAPRSFMTAHGGRSSGPQLSTQTLDAQVTSSGLEARCYVLLFRMKTFERRQAWTLKDRKSGRDYLMVGPLSGPSSYTCDMVLLPETLRGGNTAHCVAGLLDMEAAKKQTRSSFTVHCEYRMRLLMTDVLGKEEAGEVVVGDVSGWATVCVS
;
A
#
# COMPACT_ATOMS: atom_id res chain seq x y z
N MET A 1 -16.28 -1.58 -49.02
CA MET A 1 -16.57 -2.46 -47.88
C MET A 1 -15.61 -3.63 -47.90
N SER A 2 -14.55 -3.54 -47.10
CA SER A 2 -13.85 -4.68 -46.52
C SER A 2 -13.14 -4.11 -45.31
N SER A 3 -13.67 -4.44 -44.15
CA SER A 3 -13.21 -4.07 -42.82
C SER A 3 -11.77 -4.52 -42.64
N ARG A 4 -10.84 -3.56 -42.54
CA ARG A 4 -9.54 -3.80 -41.92
C ARG A 4 -9.80 -4.11 -40.44
N GLU A 5 -9.71 -5.39 -40.11
CA GLU A 5 -9.56 -5.85 -38.75
C GLU A 5 -8.40 -5.09 -38.09
N ALA A 6 -8.67 -4.51 -36.92
CA ALA A 6 -7.66 -3.86 -36.11
C ALA A 6 -6.58 -4.87 -35.73
N SER A 7 -5.33 -4.48 -35.95
CA SER A 7 -4.11 -5.19 -35.55
C SER A 7 -4.15 -5.61 -34.06
N PRO A 8 -3.56 -6.77 -33.69
CA PRO A 8 -3.44 -7.17 -32.29
C PRO A 8 -2.59 -6.16 -31.51
N SER A 9 -3.17 -5.58 -30.46
CA SER A 9 -2.57 -4.78 -29.37
C SER A 9 -1.15 -4.23 -29.61
N ALA A 10 -1.03 -2.94 -29.93
CA ALA A 10 0.24 -2.23 -29.85
C ALA A 10 0.81 -2.38 -28.42
N ARG A 11 1.97 -3.02 -28.28
CA ARG A 11 2.65 -3.17 -26.98
C ARG A 11 3.34 -1.86 -26.62
N PHE A 12 2.74 -1.10 -25.71
CA PHE A 12 3.34 0.13 -25.19
C PHE A 12 4.72 -0.12 -24.56
N GLN A 13 5.67 0.77 -24.85
CA GLN A 13 7.01 0.76 -24.26
C GLN A 13 7.06 1.64 -22.99
N PHE A 14 6.40 1.22 -21.91
CA PHE A 14 6.22 2.03 -20.70
C PHE A 14 7.49 2.64 -20.08
N PHE A 15 8.61 1.93 -20.14
CA PHE A 15 9.83 2.31 -19.40
C PHE A 15 10.98 2.73 -20.31
N ALA A 16 10.73 2.92 -21.61
CA ALA A 16 11.71 3.43 -22.55
C ALA A 16 12.05 4.91 -22.28
N ASN A 17 13.17 5.38 -22.82
CA ASN A 17 13.52 6.79 -22.82
C ASN A 17 12.62 7.53 -23.82
N PRO A 18 11.74 8.44 -23.38
CA PRO A 18 10.82 9.08 -24.29
C PRO A 18 11.52 10.20 -25.07
N PRO A 19 10.99 10.62 -26.22
CA PRO A 19 11.62 11.64 -27.06
C PRO A 19 11.65 13.02 -26.40
N TRP A 20 12.73 13.78 -26.58
CA TRP A 20 12.74 15.19 -26.24
C TRP A 20 12.03 16.01 -27.32
N LEU A 21 11.05 16.83 -26.93
CA LEU A 21 10.26 17.65 -27.86
C LEU A 21 10.85 19.04 -28.13
N GLY A 22 11.94 19.42 -27.46
CA GLY A 22 12.71 20.62 -27.81
C GLY A 22 12.18 21.94 -27.26
N PHE A 23 11.47 21.96 -26.12
CA PHE A 23 11.03 23.23 -25.52
C PHE A 23 12.22 23.98 -24.90
N PRO A 24 12.39 25.29 -25.14
CA PRO A 24 13.52 26.06 -24.63
C PRO A 24 13.68 25.90 -23.11
N HIS A 25 14.79 25.32 -22.66
CA HIS A 25 15.05 25.12 -21.24
C HIS A 25 16.28 25.90 -20.75
N ASP A 26 17.44 25.66 -21.35
CA ASP A 26 18.71 26.29 -20.98
C ASP A 26 18.70 27.81 -21.22
N GLY A 27 19.41 28.55 -20.36
CA GLY A 27 19.60 30.00 -20.52
C GLY A 27 18.50 30.89 -19.92
N TYR A 28 17.60 30.31 -19.13
CA TYR A 28 16.53 31.02 -18.40
C TYR A 28 16.71 30.92 -16.89
N ASP A 29 16.09 31.83 -16.14
CA ASP A 29 16.16 31.86 -14.68
C ASP A 29 15.38 30.70 -14.03
N VAL A 30 15.88 30.25 -12.87
CA VAL A 30 15.18 29.30 -12.00
C VAL A 30 14.03 30.02 -11.29
N VAL A 31 12.79 29.59 -11.56
CA VAL A 31 11.57 30.21 -11.04
C VAL A 31 10.65 29.15 -10.41
N PRO A 32 9.68 29.56 -9.55
CA PRO A 32 8.62 28.65 -9.11
C PRO A 32 7.90 27.99 -10.28
N LEU A 33 7.44 26.74 -10.10
CA LEU A 33 6.89 25.92 -11.18
C LEU A 33 5.77 26.64 -11.96
N ALA A 34 4.91 27.37 -11.24
CA ALA A 34 3.79 28.12 -11.83
C ALA A 34 4.21 29.22 -12.82
N GLN A 35 5.45 29.71 -12.76
CA GLN A 35 5.99 30.78 -13.61
C GLN A 35 6.90 30.24 -14.73
N TYR A 36 7.15 28.93 -14.75
CA TYR A 36 8.18 28.33 -15.60
C TYR A 36 7.92 28.55 -17.10
N ILE A 37 6.66 28.43 -17.54
CA ILE A 37 6.27 28.63 -18.93
C ILE A 37 6.26 30.11 -19.29
N ASP A 38 5.86 30.99 -18.36
CA ASP A 38 5.64 32.43 -18.62
C ASP A 38 6.94 33.19 -18.97
N ILE A 39 8.06 32.77 -18.39
CA ILE A 39 9.36 33.42 -18.63
C ILE A 39 10.06 32.94 -19.91
N ARG A 40 9.50 31.94 -20.60
CA ARG A 40 10.10 31.34 -21.79
C ARG A 40 9.32 31.78 -23.05
N PRO A 41 10.01 32.34 -24.06
CA PRO A 41 9.37 32.78 -25.29
C PRO A 41 8.68 31.60 -25.98
N GLN A 42 7.39 31.78 -26.26
CA GLN A 42 6.62 30.81 -27.03
C GLN A 42 6.92 30.91 -28.54
N ASP A 43 7.62 31.97 -28.96
CA ASP A 43 7.85 32.36 -30.35
C ASP A 43 9.23 31.97 -30.91
N THR A 44 10.18 31.51 -30.09
CA THR A 44 11.59 31.24 -30.49
C THR A 44 11.84 29.84 -31.08
N PHE A 45 10.79 29.11 -31.47
CA PHE A 45 10.99 27.89 -32.27
C PHE A 45 11.38 28.30 -33.71
N PRO A 46 12.54 27.89 -34.24
CA PRO A 46 13.05 28.41 -35.50
C PRO A 46 12.18 27.96 -36.68
N ASN A 47 11.44 28.89 -37.30
CA ASN A 47 10.72 28.76 -38.59
C ASN A 47 9.68 27.63 -38.71
N TRP A 48 8.63 27.65 -37.89
CA TRP A 48 7.48 26.76 -38.02
C TRP A 48 6.22 27.62 -38.21
N GLU A 49 6.03 28.13 -39.43
CA GLU A 49 4.86 28.92 -39.81
C GLU A 49 3.57 28.07 -39.75
N GLU A 50 2.60 28.56 -38.98
CA GLU A 50 1.13 28.52 -39.22
C GLU A 50 0.45 27.25 -39.78
N GLU A 51 0.65 26.07 -39.18
CA GLU A 51 -0.26 24.92 -39.38
C GLU A 51 -1.00 24.56 -38.07
N GLU A 52 -2.34 24.45 -38.12
CA GLU A 52 -3.22 24.06 -36.99
C GLU A 52 -2.80 22.72 -36.33
N GLU A 53 -2.08 21.86 -37.05
CA GLU A 53 -1.58 20.56 -36.60
C GLU A 53 -0.40 20.67 -35.61
N MET A 54 0.26 21.83 -35.52
CA MET A 54 1.51 22.03 -34.76
C MET A 54 1.32 22.56 -33.33
N ALA A 55 0.17 23.18 -33.03
CA ALA A 55 -0.13 23.70 -31.69
C ALA A 55 -0.13 22.61 -30.59
N PRO A 56 -0.68 21.40 -30.81
CA PRO A 56 -0.65 20.32 -29.80
C PRO A 56 0.77 19.88 -29.43
N ARG A 57 1.70 19.87 -30.40
CA ARG A 57 3.09 19.45 -30.16
C ARG A 57 3.88 20.49 -29.36
N LYS A 58 3.66 21.79 -29.60
CA LYS A 58 4.24 22.87 -28.80
C LYS A 58 3.77 22.79 -27.34
N LEU A 59 2.48 22.53 -27.13
CA LEU A 59 1.91 22.35 -25.80
C LEU A 59 2.45 21.09 -25.10
N ALA A 60 2.57 19.97 -25.82
CA ALA A 60 3.23 18.76 -25.31
C ALA A 60 4.68 19.05 -24.88
N ALA A 61 5.43 19.81 -25.67
CA ALA A 61 6.82 20.17 -25.37
C ALA A 61 6.93 21.06 -24.12
N SER A 62 6.05 22.06 -23.97
CA SER A 62 6.06 22.94 -22.80
C SER A 62 5.71 22.18 -21.52
N ILE A 63 4.70 21.30 -21.56
CA ILE A 63 4.32 20.46 -20.41
C ILE A 63 5.37 19.41 -20.08
N GLN A 64 6.00 18.80 -21.10
CA GLN A 64 7.15 17.92 -20.90
C GLN A 64 8.25 18.65 -20.11
N SER A 65 8.68 19.82 -20.59
CA SER A 65 9.74 20.60 -19.96
C SER A 65 9.36 21.12 -18.57
N LEU A 66 8.11 21.58 -18.39
CA LEU A 66 7.57 22.03 -17.10
C LEU A 66 7.65 20.92 -16.04
N LEU A 67 7.16 19.72 -16.36
CA LEU A 67 7.04 18.64 -15.39
C LEU A 67 8.32 17.80 -15.22
N THR A 68 9.37 18.08 -16.00
CA THR A 68 10.70 17.46 -15.83
C THR A 68 11.71 18.47 -15.31
N PHE A 69 12.23 19.33 -16.18
CA PHE A 69 13.23 20.32 -15.83
C PHE A 69 12.68 21.39 -14.89
N GLY A 70 11.55 21.99 -15.22
CA GLY A 70 10.94 23.03 -14.39
C GLY A 70 10.63 22.55 -12.98
N LEU A 71 10.15 21.31 -12.83
CA LEU A 71 9.92 20.69 -11.54
C LEU A 71 11.23 20.48 -10.75
N LEU A 72 12.28 19.99 -11.41
CA LEU A 72 13.57 19.81 -10.77
C LEU A 72 14.16 21.14 -10.32
N GLU A 73 14.18 22.16 -11.18
CA GLU A 73 14.71 23.47 -10.85
C GLU A 73 13.91 24.15 -9.74
N ALA A 74 12.57 24.12 -9.80
CA ALA A 74 11.72 24.78 -8.81
C ALA A 74 11.78 24.10 -7.42
N VAL A 75 12.01 22.79 -7.36
CA VAL A 75 12.15 22.05 -6.09
C VAL A 75 13.55 22.15 -5.53
N THR A 76 14.56 21.96 -6.38
CA THR A 76 15.95 21.94 -5.95
C THR A 76 16.56 23.34 -5.85
N GLU A 77 15.89 24.38 -6.37
CA GLU A 77 16.37 25.77 -6.44
C GLU A 77 17.78 25.84 -7.07
N GLN A 78 18.00 25.10 -8.15
CA GLN A 78 19.25 25.07 -8.91
C GLN A 78 18.99 24.95 -10.41
N HIS A 79 19.92 25.43 -11.23
CA HIS A 79 19.86 25.24 -12.68
C HIS A 79 20.18 23.78 -13.04
N VAL A 80 19.39 23.16 -13.92
CA VAL A 80 19.57 21.76 -14.34
C VAL A 80 19.79 21.69 -15.85
N PRO A 81 21.04 21.72 -16.35
CA PRO A 81 21.27 21.84 -17.79
C PRO A 81 20.68 20.66 -18.58
N GLU A 82 20.26 20.92 -19.83
CA GLU A 82 19.65 19.90 -20.72
C GLU A 82 20.47 18.60 -20.79
N SER A 83 21.80 18.71 -20.82
CA SER A 83 22.74 17.57 -20.83
C SER A 83 22.62 16.59 -19.65
N LYS A 84 21.94 16.97 -18.54
CA LYS A 84 21.70 16.06 -17.42
C LYS A 84 20.56 15.08 -17.68
N LEU A 85 19.59 15.45 -18.52
CA LEU A 85 18.41 14.62 -18.79
C LEU A 85 18.18 14.35 -20.27
N ILE A 86 19.03 14.82 -21.18
CA ILE A 86 18.89 14.60 -22.61
C ILE A 86 20.13 13.90 -23.15
N LEU A 87 19.90 12.85 -23.94
CA LEU A 87 20.91 12.07 -24.62
C LEU A 87 20.56 11.97 -26.10
N ALA A 88 21.59 11.96 -26.95
CA ALA A 88 21.44 11.63 -28.37
C ALA A 88 21.61 10.12 -28.56
N GLU A 89 20.61 9.47 -29.14
CA GLU A 89 20.73 8.08 -29.58
C GLU A 89 21.67 7.96 -30.79
N GLU A 90 22.09 6.73 -31.13
CA GLU A 90 22.88 6.45 -32.34
C GLU A 90 22.19 6.95 -33.62
N SER A 91 20.87 7.03 -33.61
CA SER A 91 20.04 7.57 -34.70
C SER A 91 20.11 9.09 -34.85
N GLY A 92 20.73 9.80 -33.89
CA GLY A 92 20.70 11.26 -33.77
C GLY A 92 19.42 11.80 -33.12
N ARG A 93 18.46 10.94 -32.76
CA ARG A 93 17.25 11.33 -32.04
C ARG A 93 17.60 11.74 -30.61
N LEU A 94 17.10 12.90 -30.16
CA LEU A 94 17.22 13.33 -28.78
C LEU A 94 16.13 12.67 -27.93
N VAL A 95 16.55 12.02 -26.84
CA VAL A 95 15.67 11.34 -25.89
C VAL A 95 15.95 11.79 -24.47
N MET A 96 14.92 11.73 -23.64
CA MET A 96 15.02 11.99 -22.21
C MET A 96 15.66 10.79 -21.51
N SER A 97 16.71 11.02 -20.72
CA SER A 97 17.40 10.04 -19.89
C SER A 97 17.34 10.42 -18.41
N ARG A 98 17.46 9.42 -17.55
CA ARG A 98 17.51 9.59 -16.08
C ARG A 98 18.94 9.57 -15.53
N ASP A 99 19.95 9.45 -16.40
CA ASP A 99 21.34 9.22 -15.99
C ASP A 99 21.89 10.33 -15.09
N GLY A 100 21.59 11.60 -15.38
CA GLY A 100 22.01 12.73 -14.56
C GLY A 100 21.12 13.04 -13.35
N LEU A 101 20.00 12.34 -13.17
CA LEU A 101 19.02 12.66 -12.12
C LEU A 101 19.59 12.44 -10.71
N LEU A 102 20.39 11.38 -10.51
CA LEU A 102 20.99 11.10 -9.21
C LEU A 102 21.94 12.22 -8.77
N ASP A 103 22.74 12.76 -9.68
CA ASP A 103 23.66 13.88 -9.39
C ASP A 103 22.91 15.11 -8.89
N VAL A 104 21.81 15.47 -9.59
CA VAL A 104 20.96 16.61 -9.25
C VAL A 104 20.38 16.46 -7.84
N LEU A 105 19.94 15.26 -7.47
CA LEU A 105 19.39 14.96 -6.15
C LEU A 105 20.47 14.94 -5.06
N LEU A 106 21.65 14.40 -5.34
CA LEU A 106 22.76 14.38 -4.40
C LEU A 106 23.24 15.79 -4.07
N ASP A 107 23.33 16.67 -5.07
CA ASP A 107 23.65 18.09 -4.85
C ASP A 107 22.58 18.78 -4.00
N TRP A 108 21.30 18.56 -4.32
CA TRP A 108 20.20 19.11 -3.53
C TRP A 108 20.26 18.68 -2.07
N VAL A 109 20.45 17.38 -1.81
CA VAL A 109 20.56 16.87 -0.44
C VAL A 109 21.79 17.43 0.28
N TRP A 110 22.90 17.60 -0.43
CA TRP A 110 24.09 18.21 0.13
C TRP A 110 23.84 19.68 0.53
N ARG A 111 23.24 20.49 -0.34
CA ARG A 111 22.90 21.90 -0.04
C ARG A 111 21.94 22.05 1.13
N VAL A 112 20.91 21.21 1.20
CA VAL A 112 19.98 21.20 2.35
C VAL A 112 20.72 20.90 3.66
N ARG A 113 21.65 19.95 3.66
CA ARG A 113 22.46 19.62 4.86
C ARG A 113 23.40 20.75 5.29
N MET A 114 23.85 21.58 4.35
CA MET A 114 24.74 22.72 4.61
C MET A 114 23.97 24.01 4.94
N SER A 115 22.65 24.01 4.80
CA SER A 115 21.80 25.18 5.06
C SER A 115 21.52 25.37 6.55
N ARG A 116 21.24 26.61 6.96
CA ARG A 116 20.84 26.93 8.33
C ARG A 116 19.39 26.50 8.56
N GLU A 117 19.07 26.07 9.78
CA GLU A 117 17.74 25.57 10.13
C GLU A 117 16.62 26.61 9.89
N GLU A 118 16.93 27.90 10.08
CA GLU A 118 16.02 29.03 9.84
C GLU A 118 15.60 29.17 8.36
N ASP A 119 16.50 28.82 7.44
CA ASP A 119 16.27 28.92 5.99
C ASP A 119 15.50 27.71 5.44
N LEU A 120 15.50 26.59 6.17
CA LEU A 120 14.90 25.33 5.72
C LEU A 120 13.37 25.36 5.69
N THR A 121 12.73 25.99 6.67
CA THR A 121 11.26 25.97 6.76
C THR A 121 10.63 26.68 5.55
N PRO A 122 11.02 27.93 5.22
CA PRO A 122 10.47 28.60 4.04
C PRO A 122 10.82 27.88 2.73
N TRP A 123 11.98 27.24 2.65
CA TRP A 123 12.36 26.44 1.49
C TRP A 123 11.45 25.20 1.35
N PHE A 124 11.21 24.46 2.42
CA PHE A 124 10.33 23.29 2.39
C PHE A 124 8.87 23.64 2.10
N ASP A 125 8.39 24.81 2.52
CA ASP A 125 7.07 25.32 2.12
C ASP A 125 6.97 25.50 0.60
N ARG A 126 8.01 26.05 -0.03
CA ARG A 126 8.09 26.18 -1.50
C ARG A 126 8.21 24.82 -2.19
N VAL A 127 9.02 23.91 -1.66
CA VAL A 127 9.13 22.52 -2.17
C VAL A 127 7.76 21.83 -2.17
N ILE A 128 7.02 21.91 -1.05
CA ILE A 128 5.67 21.38 -0.94
C ILE A 128 4.72 22.01 -1.95
N ALA A 129 4.77 23.33 -2.11
CA ALA A 129 3.93 24.04 -3.06
C ALA A 129 4.18 23.58 -4.51
N ASN A 130 5.45 23.49 -4.93
CA ASN A 130 5.84 23.07 -6.27
C ASN A 130 5.49 21.59 -6.54
N LEU A 131 5.77 20.69 -5.60
CA LEU A 131 5.39 19.27 -5.74
C LEU A 131 3.87 19.08 -5.77
N SER A 132 3.13 19.82 -4.94
CA SER A 132 1.66 19.75 -4.93
C SER A 132 1.06 20.25 -6.24
N HIS A 133 1.63 21.32 -6.81
CA HIS A 133 1.23 21.84 -8.11
C HIS A 133 1.47 20.79 -9.19
N ALA A 134 2.70 20.26 -9.32
CA ALA A 134 3.02 19.24 -10.32
C ALA A 134 2.19 17.97 -10.18
N HIS A 135 1.99 17.48 -8.95
CA HIS A 135 1.13 16.32 -8.69
C HIS A 135 -0.32 16.59 -9.13
N SER A 136 -0.83 17.80 -8.89
CA SER A 136 -2.18 18.18 -9.32
C SER A 136 -2.30 18.26 -10.83
N SER A 137 -1.31 18.84 -11.53
CA SER A 137 -1.22 18.79 -12.99
C SER A 137 -1.20 17.34 -13.49
N MET A 138 -0.42 16.46 -12.85
CA MET A 138 -0.37 15.05 -13.19
C MET A 138 -1.73 14.36 -13.05
N VAL A 139 -2.46 14.61 -11.96
CA VAL A 139 -3.82 14.07 -11.76
C VAL A 139 -4.80 14.58 -12.83
N ILE A 140 -4.69 15.85 -13.22
CA ILE A 140 -5.51 16.44 -14.31
C ILE A 140 -5.21 15.73 -15.63
N TYR A 141 -3.94 15.57 -15.99
CA TYR A 141 -3.55 14.87 -17.23
C TYR A 141 -3.89 13.38 -17.20
N MET A 142 -3.83 12.71 -16.04
CA MET A 142 -4.29 11.33 -15.90
C MET A 142 -5.78 11.18 -16.26
N ARG A 143 -6.63 12.13 -15.83
CA ARG A 143 -8.07 12.10 -16.14
C ARG A 143 -8.35 12.24 -17.64
N SER A 144 -7.55 13.03 -18.35
CA SER A 144 -7.63 13.15 -19.80
C SER A 144 -6.83 12.07 -20.54
N THR A 145 -6.43 10.99 -19.87
CA THR A 145 -5.63 9.90 -20.45
C THR A 145 -4.34 10.39 -21.11
N PHE A 146 -3.72 11.42 -20.52
CA PHE A 146 -2.55 12.10 -21.06
C PHE A 146 -2.70 12.49 -22.54
N GLN A 147 -3.91 12.89 -22.97
CA GLN A 147 -4.17 13.40 -24.33
C GLN A 147 -3.22 14.51 -24.75
N ILE A 148 -2.69 15.27 -23.79
CA ILE A 148 -1.65 16.27 -24.02
C ILE A 148 -0.41 15.73 -24.73
N PHE A 149 -0.11 14.44 -24.53
CA PHE A 149 1.00 13.72 -25.14
C PHE A 149 0.57 12.85 -26.33
N SER A 150 -0.66 12.99 -26.85
CA SER A 150 -1.08 12.28 -28.07
C SER A 150 -0.14 12.50 -29.28
N PRO A 151 0.56 13.65 -29.45
CA PRO A 151 1.54 13.81 -30.54
C PRO A 151 2.74 12.85 -30.46
N LEU A 152 2.99 12.22 -29.29
CA LEU A 152 4.04 11.22 -29.13
C LEU A 152 3.61 9.82 -29.60
N GLY A 153 2.33 9.61 -29.93
CA GLY A 153 1.83 8.30 -30.34
C GLY A 153 2.14 7.21 -29.30
N ASP A 154 2.83 6.16 -29.73
CA ASP A 154 3.20 5.01 -28.88
C ASP A 154 4.21 5.35 -27.77
N ASP A 155 4.89 6.50 -27.84
CA ASP A 155 5.83 6.98 -26.83
C ASP A 155 5.14 7.74 -25.66
N ALA A 156 3.83 8.04 -25.77
CA ALA A 156 3.10 8.78 -24.73
C ALA A 156 3.12 8.10 -23.33
N PRO A 157 2.97 6.77 -23.20
CA PRO A 157 3.08 6.11 -21.90
C PRO A 157 4.48 6.20 -21.30
N ALA A 158 5.53 6.14 -22.14
CA ALA A 158 6.91 6.31 -21.72
C ALA A 158 7.15 7.71 -21.14
N MET A 159 6.55 8.74 -21.77
CA MET A 159 6.59 10.11 -21.28
C MET A 159 5.96 10.25 -19.90
N ALA A 160 4.76 9.72 -19.71
CA ALA A 160 4.07 9.78 -18.42
C ALA A 160 4.86 9.06 -17.32
N CYS A 161 5.43 7.89 -17.63
CA CYS A 161 6.29 7.16 -16.70
C CYS A 161 7.57 7.93 -16.36
N PHE A 162 8.18 8.62 -17.32
CA PHE A 162 9.35 9.47 -17.08
C PHE A 162 9.03 10.64 -16.14
N ILE A 163 7.95 11.38 -16.40
CA ILE A 163 7.51 12.50 -15.56
C ILE A 163 7.23 12.03 -14.13
N ALA A 164 6.51 10.91 -13.99
CA ALA A 164 6.26 10.31 -12.68
C ALA A 164 7.55 9.93 -11.96
N SER A 165 8.50 9.33 -12.66
CA SER A 165 9.80 8.95 -12.08
C SER A 165 10.58 10.16 -11.54
N VAL A 166 10.50 11.33 -12.21
CA VAL A 166 11.10 12.58 -11.70
C VAL A 166 10.42 13.02 -10.40
N GLY A 167 9.08 13.04 -10.37
CA GLY A 167 8.31 13.39 -9.16
C GLY A 167 8.56 12.41 -8.00
N GLU A 168 8.65 11.11 -8.29
CA GLU A 168 9.00 10.06 -7.34
C GLU A 168 10.38 10.27 -6.74
N ALA A 169 11.37 10.61 -7.57
CA ALA A 169 12.74 10.79 -7.13
C ALA A 169 12.87 12.02 -6.20
N LEU A 170 12.21 13.12 -6.53
CA LEU A 170 12.13 14.31 -5.66
C LEU A 170 11.37 14.03 -4.36
N ALA A 171 10.24 13.32 -4.43
CA ALA A 171 9.49 12.91 -3.24
C ALA A 171 10.30 11.96 -2.35
N THR A 172 11.10 11.08 -2.94
CA THR A 172 11.99 10.15 -2.22
C THR A 172 13.14 10.90 -1.56
N ALA A 173 13.75 11.86 -2.25
CA ALA A 173 14.84 12.66 -1.71
C ALA A 173 14.45 13.50 -0.49
N ARG A 174 13.17 13.91 -0.39
CA ARG A 174 12.63 14.57 0.81
C ARG A 174 12.77 13.74 2.09
N MET A 175 12.77 12.40 1.98
CA MET A 175 12.96 11.51 3.13
C MET A 175 14.38 11.59 3.70
N CYS A 176 15.33 12.24 3.01
CA CYS A 176 16.67 12.49 3.51
C CYS A 176 16.76 13.72 4.44
N PHE A 177 15.66 14.44 4.65
CA PHE A 177 15.60 15.66 5.46
C PHE A 177 14.87 15.43 6.79
N ARG A 178 15.15 16.26 7.80
CA ARG A 178 14.36 16.25 9.05
C ARG A 178 12.95 16.79 8.75
N GLU A 179 11.92 16.13 9.27
CA GLU A 179 10.54 16.57 9.05
C GLU A 179 10.29 17.94 9.69
N PRO A 180 9.65 18.89 8.98
CA PRO A 180 9.06 20.06 9.61
C PRO A 180 8.02 19.64 10.64
N SER A 181 7.78 20.48 11.65
CA SER A 181 6.81 20.22 12.73
C SER A 181 5.36 19.97 12.27
N GLN A 182 5.01 20.32 11.02
CA GLN A 182 3.69 20.10 10.43
C GLN A 182 3.58 18.80 9.60
N GLY A 183 4.65 18.02 9.53
CA GLY A 183 4.71 16.79 8.73
C GLY A 183 4.71 17.05 7.22
N TRP A 184 5.15 16.07 6.46
CA TRP A 184 5.10 16.11 5.00
C TRP A 184 3.85 15.36 4.51
N SER A 185 3.00 16.00 3.70
CA SER A 185 1.97 15.26 2.97
C SER A 185 2.63 14.33 1.93
N GLY A 186 2.16 13.08 1.86
CA GLY A 186 2.57 12.12 0.84
C GLY A 186 1.99 12.46 -0.53
N PHE A 187 2.75 12.22 -1.59
CA PHE A 187 2.30 12.33 -2.98
C PHE A 187 2.29 10.95 -3.64
N SER A 188 1.28 10.65 -4.46
CA SER A 188 1.19 9.42 -5.23
C SER A 188 1.40 9.72 -6.71
N TRP A 189 2.59 9.44 -7.22
CA TRP A 189 2.97 9.71 -8.63
C TRP A 189 2.54 8.59 -9.60
N THR A 190 1.59 7.76 -9.20
CA THR A 190 1.12 6.59 -9.96
C THR A 190 0.41 6.99 -11.26
N VAL A 191 0.89 6.55 -12.43
CA VAL A 191 0.33 6.93 -13.75
C VAL A 191 -0.57 5.85 -14.38
N TRP A 192 -0.90 4.81 -13.62
CA TRP A 192 -1.54 3.60 -14.14
C TRP A 192 -3.04 3.77 -14.33
N ILE A 193 -3.40 4.42 -15.43
CA ILE A 193 -4.78 4.63 -15.87
C ILE A 193 -5.19 3.61 -16.94
N PRO A 194 -6.48 3.25 -17.07
CA PRO A 194 -6.96 2.53 -18.27
C PRO A 194 -6.71 3.39 -19.54
N PRO A 195 -6.27 2.85 -20.70
CA PRO A 195 -5.99 1.45 -21.05
C PRO A 195 -4.56 0.97 -20.70
N TRP A 196 -3.64 1.89 -20.38
CA TRP A 196 -2.23 1.59 -20.09
C TRP A 196 -2.05 0.58 -18.96
N ARG A 197 -2.84 0.72 -17.90
CA ARG A 197 -2.89 -0.22 -16.79
C ARG A 197 -3.22 -1.63 -17.27
N SER A 198 -4.28 -1.80 -18.06
CA SER A 198 -4.69 -3.10 -18.59
C SER A 198 -3.60 -3.72 -19.47
N SER A 199 -2.93 -2.92 -20.30
CA SER A 199 -1.82 -3.41 -21.13
C SER A 199 -0.60 -3.82 -20.31
N LEU A 200 -0.27 -3.11 -19.23
CA LEU A 200 0.81 -3.49 -18.32
C LEU A 200 0.45 -4.79 -17.56
N GLU A 201 -0.79 -4.90 -17.07
CA GLU A 201 -1.32 -6.10 -16.42
C GLU A 201 -1.19 -7.31 -17.34
N GLU A 202 -1.66 -7.20 -18.59
CA GLU A 202 -1.59 -8.26 -19.60
C GLU A 202 -0.14 -8.67 -19.92
N GLN A 203 0.78 -7.70 -20.05
CA GLN A 203 2.20 -7.97 -20.25
C GLN A 203 2.78 -8.77 -19.08
N MET A 204 2.55 -8.33 -17.83
CA MET A 204 3.07 -9.03 -16.65
C MET A 204 2.45 -10.42 -16.48
N ILE A 205 1.14 -10.59 -16.72
CA ILE A 205 0.50 -11.91 -16.64
C ILE A 205 1.08 -12.85 -17.71
N THR A 206 1.31 -12.35 -18.93
CA THR A 206 1.96 -13.13 -20.01
C THR A 206 3.41 -13.51 -19.68
N GLU A 207 4.11 -12.68 -18.88
CA GLU A 207 5.44 -12.98 -18.33
C GLU A 207 5.42 -14.01 -17.18
N GLY A 208 4.24 -14.50 -16.78
CA GLY A 208 4.06 -15.53 -15.76
C GLY A 208 3.77 -15.02 -14.36
N TRP A 209 3.44 -13.73 -14.20
CA TRP A 209 3.06 -13.18 -12.89
C TRP A 209 1.62 -13.58 -12.50
N CYS A 210 1.40 -13.87 -11.22
CA CYS A 210 0.06 -14.06 -10.66
C CYS A 210 -0.79 -12.77 -10.79
N PRO A 211 -2.03 -12.83 -11.31
CA PRO A 211 -2.93 -11.68 -11.42
C PRO A 211 -3.13 -10.90 -10.11
N SER A 212 -3.19 -11.57 -8.95
CA SER A 212 -3.32 -10.91 -7.65
C SER A 212 -2.07 -10.14 -7.24
N VAL A 213 -0.89 -10.70 -7.56
CA VAL A 213 0.40 -10.05 -7.31
C VAL A 213 0.58 -8.85 -8.24
N VAL A 214 0.18 -8.96 -9.50
CA VAL A 214 0.19 -7.84 -10.45
C VAL A 214 -0.68 -6.68 -9.95
N GLU A 215 -1.93 -6.96 -9.57
CA GLU A 215 -2.84 -5.92 -9.05
C GLU A 215 -2.27 -5.26 -7.79
N TYR A 216 -1.66 -6.03 -6.88
CA TYR A 216 -0.97 -5.49 -5.70
C TYR A 216 0.19 -4.57 -6.07
N LEU A 217 1.10 -5.02 -6.94
CA LEU A 217 2.30 -4.28 -7.30
C LEU A 217 1.97 -3.00 -8.06
N ILE A 218 1.09 -3.06 -9.07
CA ILE A 218 0.69 -1.88 -9.85
C ILE A 218 0.01 -0.83 -8.96
N SER A 219 -0.71 -1.27 -7.92
CA SER A 219 -1.44 -0.37 -7.03
C SER A 219 -0.60 0.17 -5.86
N SER A 220 0.56 -0.42 -5.57
CA SER A 220 1.32 -0.11 -4.35
C SER A 220 2.75 0.38 -4.62
N ALA A 221 3.35 -0.03 -5.74
CA ALA A 221 4.71 0.33 -6.10
C ALA A 221 4.75 1.58 -6.99
N THR A 222 5.86 2.31 -6.90
CA THR A 222 6.15 3.43 -7.81
C THR A 222 6.44 2.95 -9.22
N VAL A 223 6.41 3.86 -10.21
CA VAL A 223 6.78 3.58 -11.60
C VAL A 223 8.21 3.04 -11.68
N SER A 224 9.14 3.69 -10.98
CA SER A 224 10.54 3.27 -10.91
C SER A 224 10.70 1.87 -10.30
N SER A 225 9.92 1.56 -9.27
CA SER A 225 9.89 0.22 -8.66
C SER A 225 9.30 -0.83 -9.59
N LEU A 226 8.23 -0.51 -10.33
CA LEU A 226 7.62 -1.45 -11.28
C LEU A 226 8.54 -1.79 -12.45
N GLU A 227 9.33 -0.83 -12.93
CA GLU A 227 10.39 -1.09 -13.90
C GLU A 227 11.39 -2.12 -13.34
N TYR A 228 11.84 -1.94 -12.10
CA TYR A 228 12.74 -2.87 -11.42
C TYR A 228 12.11 -4.27 -11.22
N VAL A 229 10.85 -4.32 -10.79
CA VAL A 229 10.08 -5.56 -10.60
C VAL A 229 10.02 -6.36 -11.89
N ARG A 230 9.69 -5.73 -13.02
CA ARG A 230 9.63 -6.42 -14.32
C ARG A 230 10.98 -6.96 -14.74
N LYS A 231 12.07 -6.22 -14.52
CA LYS A 231 13.45 -6.71 -14.75
C LYS A 231 13.78 -7.96 -13.92
N CYS A 232 13.23 -8.07 -12.71
CA CYS A 232 13.45 -9.23 -11.83
C CYS A 232 12.60 -10.46 -12.20
N GLY A 233 11.44 -10.26 -12.83
CA GLY A 233 10.50 -11.32 -13.19
C GLY A 233 9.83 -12.03 -11.99
N PRO A 234 8.83 -12.90 -12.25
CA PRO A 234 8.11 -13.61 -11.21
C PRO A 234 8.96 -14.69 -10.54
N VAL A 235 8.45 -15.26 -9.45
CA VAL A 235 9.05 -16.44 -8.82
C VAL A 235 8.88 -17.64 -9.76
N LYS A 236 9.95 -18.41 -9.97
CA LYS A 236 9.90 -19.65 -10.75
C LYS A 236 9.63 -20.84 -9.83
N ASP A 237 8.42 -20.91 -9.30
CA ASP A 237 8.00 -21.98 -8.38
C ASP A 237 7.30 -23.17 -9.07
N GLY A 238 6.88 -22.99 -10.33
CA GLY A 238 6.17 -23.98 -11.12
C GLY A 238 4.66 -24.02 -10.84
N LYS A 239 4.13 -23.05 -10.07
CA LYS A 239 2.69 -22.92 -9.82
C LYS A 239 1.99 -22.34 -11.06
N CYS A 240 0.77 -22.81 -11.33
CA CYS A 240 -0.09 -22.29 -12.38
C CYS A 240 -1.05 -21.26 -11.76
N HIS A 241 -1.10 -20.05 -12.33
CA HIS A 241 -1.94 -18.95 -11.83
C HIS A 241 -3.17 -18.66 -12.69
N ASP A 242 -3.54 -19.57 -13.60
CA ASP A 242 -4.64 -19.39 -14.56
C ASP A 242 -6.02 -19.23 -13.89
N THR A 243 -6.16 -19.79 -12.68
CA THR A 243 -7.40 -19.71 -11.87
C THR A 243 -7.38 -18.57 -10.86
N CYS A 244 -6.29 -17.79 -10.80
CA CYS A 244 -6.19 -16.65 -9.89
C CYS A 244 -6.99 -15.45 -10.42
N SER A 245 -7.41 -14.58 -9.50
CA SER A 245 -8.03 -13.29 -9.82
C SER A 245 -7.15 -12.13 -9.36
N SER A 246 -7.52 -10.89 -9.69
CA SER A 246 -6.82 -9.70 -9.20
C SER A 246 -6.90 -9.53 -7.67
N LEU A 247 -7.88 -10.15 -7.02
CA LEU A 247 -8.08 -10.05 -5.56
C LEU A 247 -7.50 -11.24 -4.80
N VAL A 248 -7.40 -12.42 -5.43
CA VAL A 248 -7.10 -13.67 -4.75
C VAL A 248 -6.16 -14.53 -5.59
N CYS A 249 -5.07 -14.96 -4.95
CA CYS A 249 -4.20 -16.02 -5.43
C CYS A 249 -4.81 -17.39 -5.07
N ALA A 250 -5.36 -18.10 -6.04
CA ALA A 250 -6.02 -19.38 -5.81
C ALA A 250 -5.05 -20.48 -5.35
N THR A 251 -3.76 -20.38 -5.71
CA THR A 251 -2.74 -21.37 -5.35
C THR A 251 -2.38 -21.37 -3.87
N ASP A 252 -2.70 -20.28 -3.16
CA ASP A 252 -2.43 -20.14 -1.72
C ASP A 252 -3.64 -20.58 -0.87
N ILE A 253 -4.77 -20.88 -1.50
CA ILE A 253 -5.96 -21.41 -0.83
C ILE A 253 -5.84 -22.93 -0.74
N VAL A 254 -5.79 -23.42 0.49
CA VAL A 254 -5.79 -24.85 0.79
C VAL A 254 -7.21 -25.32 1.01
N ASP A 255 -7.60 -26.39 0.31
CA ASP A 255 -8.78 -27.19 0.66
C ASP A 255 -8.38 -28.21 1.73
N GLU A 256 -8.91 -28.02 2.94
CA GLU A 256 -8.62 -28.87 4.10
C GLU A 256 -8.97 -30.36 3.86
N ASN A 257 -9.87 -30.67 2.91
CA ASN A 257 -10.29 -32.04 2.65
C ASN A 257 -9.33 -32.82 1.74
N THR A 258 -8.57 -32.13 0.89
CA THR A 258 -7.68 -32.73 -0.11
C THR A 258 -6.20 -32.50 0.19
N TYR A 259 -5.91 -31.68 1.19
CA TYR A 259 -4.56 -31.31 1.59
C TYR A 259 -3.84 -32.46 2.33
N SER A 260 -2.56 -32.65 1.98
CA SER A 260 -1.64 -33.54 2.68
C SER A 260 -0.30 -32.84 2.93
N GLN A 261 0.32 -33.17 4.06
CA GLN A 261 1.61 -32.60 4.45
C GLN A 261 2.72 -33.13 3.55
N LYS A 262 3.68 -32.26 3.24
CA LYS A 262 4.83 -32.62 2.40
C LYS A 262 5.97 -33.13 3.29
N HIS A 263 6.72 -34.09 2.77
CA HIS A 263 7.98 -34.52 3.37
C HIS A 263 9.11 -33.53 3.04
N ALA A 264 10.17 -33.52 3.87
CA ALA A 264 11.38 -32.77 3.57
C ALA A 264 12.04 -33.34 2.29
N SER A 265 12.76 -32.50 1.52
CA SER A 265 13.41 -32.91 0.27
C SER A 265 14.43 -34.04 0.45
N SER A 266 15.04 -34.14 1.62
CA SER A 266 15.98 -35.22 2.02
C SER A 266 15.29 -36.50 2.52
N CYS A 267 13.95 -36.55 2.54
CA CYS A 267 13.23 -37.71 3.03
C CYS A 267 13.31 -38.88 2.05
N ASN A 268 13.63 -40.08 2.55
CA ASN A 268 13.68 -41.35 1.80
C ASN A 268 14.70 -41.39 0.64
N SER A 269 15.78 -40.60 0.71
CA SER A 269 16.85 -40.65 -0.31
C SER A 269 17.73 -41.92 -0.24
N SER A 270 17.46 -42.85 0.68
CA SER A 270 18.39 -43.93 1.06
C SER A 270 17.73 -45.20 1.60
N GLY A 271 16.77 -45.83 0.91
CA GLY A 271 16.31 -47.20 1.27
C GLY A 271 15.74 -47.40 2.70
N ASP A 272 15.51 -46.30 3.42
CA ASP A 272 15.04 -46.26 4.80
C ASP A 272 13.54 -46.61 4.89
N PRO A 273 13.05 -47.05 6.08
CA PRO A 273 11.62 -47.24 6.30
C PRO A 273 10.81 -45.97 6.01
N PRO A 274 9.52 -46.12 5.63
CA PRO A 274 8.68 -44.98 5.30
C PRO A 274 8.60 -44.00 6.49
N CYS A 275 8.87 -42.73 6.22
CA CYS A 275 8.81 -41.68 7.24
C CYS A 275 7.44 -41.63 7.91
N VAL A 276 7.43 -41.76 9.24
CA VAL A 276 6.23 -41.72 10.07
C VAL A 276 5.81 -40.29 10.40
N TYR A 277 4.57 -40.14 10.86
CA TYR A 277 4.06 -38.92 11.46
C TYR A 277 4.28 -38.95 12.96
N THR A 278 4.71 -37.82 13.53
CA THR A 278 4.98 -37.69 14.95
C THR A 278 4.09 -36.61 15.54
N THR A 279 3.47 -36.92 16.67
CA THR A 279 2.57 -36.05 17.43
C THR A 279 3.12 -35.82 18.84
N PRO A 280 2.88 -34.65 19.45
CA PRO A 280 3.15 -34.46 20.87
C PRO A 280 2.10 -35.20 21.73
N PRO A 281 2.39 -35.44 23.02
CA PRO A 281 1.39 -35.85 24.00
C PRO A 281 0.17 -34.89 24.02
N LEU A 282 -0.93 -35.29 23.39
CA LEU A 282 -2.12 -34.44 23.22
C LEU A 282 -2.69 -33.98 24.56
N GLY A 283 -2.70 -34.85 25.58
CA GLY A 283 -3.21 -34.51 26.91
C GLY A 283 -2.48 -33.33 27.54
N ASP A 284 -1.16 -33.26 27.38
CA ASP A 284 -0.33 -32.18 27.94
C ASP A 284 -0.60 -30.86 27.20
N VAL A 285 -0.70 -30.91 25.86
CA VAL A 285 -1.07 -29.73 25.06
C VAL A 285 -2.44 -29.18 25.47
N LEU A 286 -3.45 -30.06 25.61
CA LEU A 286 -4.79 -29.66 26.03
C LEU A 286 -4.78 -29.07 27.45
N GLN A 287 -4.05 -29.68 28.38
CA GLN A 287 -3.97 -29.21 29.76
C GLN A 287 -3.35 -27.81 29.84
N LEU A 288 -2.25 -27.56 29.10
CA LEU A 288 -1.64 -26.23 29.06
C LEU A 288 -2.59 -25.17 28.47
N LEU A 289 -3.32 -25.50 27.41
CA LEU A 289 -4.30 -24.58 26.84
C LEU A 289 -5.46 -24.31 27.81
N ILE A 290 -5.94 -25.31 28.57
CA ILE A 290 -6.94 -25.13 29.62
C ILE A 290 -6.41 -24.17 30.71
N GLU A 291 -5.13 -24.27 31.05
CA GLU A 291 -4.42 -23.36 31.98
C GLU A 291 -4.11 -21.98 31.36
N ARG A 292 -4.48 -21.75 30.09
CA ARG A 292 -4.14 -20.56 29.28
C ARG A 292 -2.63 -20.31 29.16
N GLU A 293 -1.84 -21.37 29.19
CA GLU A 293 -0.42 -21.37 28.87
C GLU A 293 -0.19 -21.77 27.41
N VAL A 294 0.88 -21.23 26.80
CA VAL A 294 1.27 -21.57 25.43
C VAL A 294 2.09 -22.87 25.48
N PRO A 295 1.64 -23.96 24.85
CA PRO A 295 2.41 -25.21 24.77
C PRO A 295 3.54 -25.05 23.74
N VAL A 296 4.74 -25.49 24.10
CA VAL A 296 5.91 -25.55 23.20
C VAL A 296 6.56 -26.92 23.31
N VAL A 297 7.30 -27.34 22.27
CA VAL A 297 7.83 -28.71 22.20
C VAL A 297 9.34 -28.76 22.09
N THR A 298 9.97 -29.70 22.78
CA THR A 298 11.36 -30.10 22.55
C THR A 298 11.44 -31.56 22.11
N PHE A 299 12.58 -31.95 21.56
CA PHE A 299 12.86 -33.33 21.16
C PHE A 299 13.93 -33.90 22.09
N ALA A 300 13.64 -34.99 22.78
CA ALA A 300 14.59 -35.71 23.63
C ALA A 300 15.74 -36.29 22.79
N ASP A 301 16.99 -36.21 23.29
CA ASP A 301 18.24 -36.79 22.77
C ASP A 301 18.34 -37.02 21.24
N GLY A 302 18.02 -35.98 20.47
CA GLY A 302 18.03 -36.04 19.01
C GLY A 302 16.82 -36.81 18.44
N LEU A 303 16.36 -36.40 17.26
CA LEU A 303 15.21 -37.02 16.57
C LEU A 303 15.58 -38.39 15.97
N ASP A 304 15.97 -39.35 16.81
CA ASP A 304 15.91 -40.76 16.45
C ASP A 304 14.43 -41.20 16.33
N ALA A 305 14.18 -42.27 15.59
CA ALA A 305 12.89 -42.61 14.98
C ALA A 305 11.73 -43.01 15.95
N ASP A 306 11.73 -42.53 17.20
CA ASP A 306 10.71 -42.85 18.20
C ASP A 306 9.73 -41.69 18.44
N PRO A 307 8.41 -41.87 18.20
CA PRO A 307 7.36 -40.90 18.52
C PRO A 307 7.25 -40.48 19.99
N SER A 308 7.87 -41.21 20.93
CA SER A 308 7.93 -40.85 22.35
C SER A 308 8.95 -39.75 22.71
N CYS A 309 9.64 -39.20 21.72
CA CYS A 309 10.69 -38.19 21.94
C CYS A 309 10.19 -36.74 22.11
N ILE A 310 8.92 -36.43 21.86
CA ILE A 310 8.42 -35.05 22.01
C ILE A 310 8.01 -34.78 23.46
N GLN A 311 8.63 -33.76 24.06
CA GLN A 311 8.26 -33.25 25.38
C GLN A 311 7.54 -31.91 25.23
N VAL A 312 6.42 -31.76 25.95
CA VAL A 312 5.63 -30.52 25.98
C VAL A 312 6.01 -29.71 27.22
N HIS A 313 6.27 -28.42 27.01
CA HIS A 313 6.66 -27.48 28.06
C HIS A 313 5.75 -26.25 28.05
N LYS A 314 5.73 -25.53 29.16
CA LYS A 314 5.16 -24.18 29.22
C LYS A 314 6.12 -23.21 28.54
N ALA A 315 5.62 -22.37 27.65
CA ALA A 315 6.41 -21.32 26.99
C ALA A 315 7.08 -20.34 27.98
N SER A 316 6.56 -20.24 29.20
CA SER A 316 7.10 -19.41 30.27
C SER A 316 8.34 -20.01 30.95
N ASP A 317 8.54 -21.33 30.83
CA ASP A 317 9.62 -22.06 31.51
C ASP A 317 10.87 -22.22 30.63
N VAL A 318 10.71 -22.17 29.30
CA VAL A 318 11.80 -22.43 28.33
C VAL A 318 11.79 -21.42 27.18
N PRO A 319 12.97 -21.00 26.67
CA PRO A 319 13.02 -20.20 25.45
C PRO A 319 12.56 -21.03 24.25
N TYR A 320 11.87 -20.40 23.31
CA TYR A 320 11.37 -21.07 22.11
C TYR A 320 11.43 -20.17 20.88
N VAL A 321 11.48 -20.82 19.72
CA VAL A 321 11.31 -20.20 18.40
C VAL A 321 9.96 -20.59 17.85
N ALA A 322 9.17 -19.60 17.44
CA ALA A 322 7.90 -19.83 16.77
C ALA A 322 8.09 -19.94 15.26
N ILE A 323 7.52 -20.96 14.65
CA ILE A 323 7.55 -21.18 13.20
C ILE A 323 6.32 -20.53 12.57
N SER A 324 6.57 -19.57 11.69
CA SER A 324 5.57 -18.92 10.86
C SER A 324 5.64 -19.51 9.45
N HIS A 325 4.53 -20.05 8.93
CA HIS A 325 4.58 -20.79 7.67
C HIS A 325 3.31 -20.69 6.84
N VAL A 326 3.42 -21.01 5.55
CA VAL A 326 2.26 -21.09 4.63
C VAL A 326 1.73 -22.52 4.59
N TRP A 327 0.45 -22.71 4.92
CA TRP A 327 -0.15 -24.05 4.95
C TRP A 327 -0.04 -24.75 3.59
N ALA A 328 -0.30 -24.04 2.48
CA ALA A 328 -0.18 -24.57 1.12
C ALA A 328 1.20 -25.15 0.79
N ASP A 329 2.25 -24.76 1.52
CA ASP A 329 3.61 -25.23 1.30
C ASP A 329 3.91 -26.59 1.95
N GLY A 330 2.95 -27.16 2.71
CA GLY A 330 3.01 -28.56 3.14
C GLY A 330 3.27 -28.81 4.62
N LEU A 331 3.24 -27.77 5.46
CA LEU A 331 3.46 -27.88 6.92
C LEU A 331 2.20 -27.68 7.76
N GLY A 332 1.03 -27.44 7.17
CA GLY A 332 -0.24 -27.23 7.90
C GLY A 332 -0.76 -28.54 8.49
N SER A 333 -1.18 -28.55 9.75
CA SER A 333 -1.71 -29.74 10.42
C SER A 333 -2.48 -29.37 11.69
N THR A 334 -2.83 -30.37 12.51
CA THR A 334 -3.32 -30.18 13.88
C THR A 334 -2.51 -31.05 14.84
N THR A 335 -2.55 -30.74 16.14
CA THR A 335 -1.87 -31.52 17.19
C THR A 335 -2.14 -33.03 17.09
N GLU A 336 -3.37 -33.42 16.77
CA GLU A 336 -3.79 -34.82 16.68
C GLU A 336 -3.18 -35.56 15.47
N THR A 337 -2.90 -34.84 14.38
CA THR A 337 -2.30 -35.40 13.16
C THR A 337 -0.77 -35.30 13.17
N GLY A 338 -0.23 -34.21 13.71
CA GLY A 338 1.22 -33.99 13.79
C GLY A 338 1.87 -33.71 12.44
N LEU A 339 3.17 -33.97 12.34
CA LEU A 339 3.95 -33.73 11.11
C LEU A 339 4.86 -34.92 10.78
N PRO A 340 5.27 -35.09 9.51
CA PRO A 340 6.31 -36.06 9.16
C PRO A 340 7.60 -35.83 9.96
N THR A 341 8.18 -36.88 10.55
CA THR A 341 9.41 -36.77 11.38
C THR A 341 10.56 -36.10 10.64
N CYS A 342 10.66 -36.29 9.32
CA CYS A 342 11.66 -35.61 8.48
C CYS A 342 11.52 -34.08 8.50
N GLN A 343 10.30 -33.54 8.55
CA GLN A 343 10.07 -32.10 8.69
C GLN A 343 10.44 -31.63 10.08
N LEU A 344 10.11 -32.39 11.13
CA LEU A 344 10.51 -32.06 12.49
C LEU A 344 12.03 -31.96 12.64
N ARG A 345 12.78 -32.88 12.01
CA ARG A 345 14.26 -32.83 11.97
C ARG A 345 14.78 -31.57 11.30
N ARG A 346 14.19 -31.23 10.16
CA ARG A 346 14.51 -30.00 9.44
C ARG A 346 14.21 -28.76 10.29
N LEU A 347 13.03 -28.69 10.90
CA LEU A 347 12.63 -27.56 11.75
C LEU A 347 13.56 -27.43 12.97
N ALA A 348 13.90 -28.54 13.64
CA ALA A 348 14.85 -28.55 14.75
C ALA A 348 16.25 -28.03 14.34
N SER A 349 16.74 -28.43 13.18
CA SER A 349 18.02 -27.93 12.64
C SER A 349 18.00 -26.42 12.37
N LEU A 350 16.93 -25.92 11.75
CA LEU A 350 16.76 -24.49 11.50
C LEU A 350 16.63 -23.69 12.81
N VAL A 351 15.81 -24.17 13.75
CA VAL A 351 15.65 -23.54 15.07
C VAL A 351 16.96 -23.53 15.83
N SER A 352 17.74 -24.61 15.79
CA SER A 352 19.06 -24.64 16.44
C SER A 352 20.04 -23.63 15.83
N THR A 353 19.88 -23.26 14.56
CA THR A 353 20.67 -22.19 13.93
C THR A 353 20.27 -20.81 14.45
N VAL A 354 18.98 -20.60 14.71
CA VAL A 354 18.47 -19.34 15.29
C VAL A 354 18.85 -19.23 16.76
N GLN A 355 18.57 -20.28 17.54
CA GLN A 355 18.82 -20.35 18.96
C GLN A 355 19.03 -21.80 19.42
N PRO A 356 20.28 -22.19 19.73
CA PRO A 356 20.58 -23.53 20.23
C PRO A 356 19.79 -23.87 21.50
N GLY A 357 19.22 -25.08 21.54
CA GLY A 357 18.47 -25.59 22.69
C GLY A 357 17.08 -24.97 22.89
N ALA A 358 16.61 -24.10 21.99
CA ALA A 358 15.26 -23.56 22.06
C ALA A 358 14.20 -24.62 21.75
N ALA A 359 13.07 -24.56 22.46
CA ALA A 359 11.87 -25.28 22.08
C ALA A 359 11.27 -24.73 20.78
N ILE A 360 10.35 -25.48 20.18
CA ILE A 360 9.65 -25.09 18.95
C ILE A 360 8.19 -24.85 19.28
N TRP A 361 7.66 -23.74 18.77
CA TRP A 361 6.24 -23.56 18.62
C TRP A 361 5.86 -23.63 17.13
N ILE A 362 4.87 -24.44 16.79
CA ILE A 362 4.22 -24.45 15.48
C ILE A 362 2.76 -24.87 15.68
N ASP A 363 1.84 -24.20 15.02
CA ASP A 363 0.40 -24.47 15.07
C ASP A 363 0.08 -25.96 14.81
N SER A 364 0.76 -26.58 13.85
CA SER A 364 0.63 -27.99 13.51
C SER A 364 0.90 -28.98 14.64
N LEU A 365 1.57 -28.57 15.72
CA LEU A 365 1.78 -29.39 16.92
C LEU A 365 1.11 -28.79 18.16
N CYS A 366 0.94 -27.47 18.21
CA CYS A 366 0.54 -26.75 19.43
C CYS A 366 -0.92 -26.27 19.40
N VAL A 367 -1.63 -26.45 18.28
CA VAL A 367 -3.04 -26.06 18.11
C VAL A 367 -3.87 -27.32 17.81
N PRO A 368 -4.73 -27.75 18.75
CA PRO A 368 -5.57 -28.92 18.55
C PRO A 368 -6.78 -28.61 17.65
N LYS A 369 -7.43 -29.66 17.15
CA LYS A 369 -8.68 -29.57 16.40
C LYS A 369 -9.89 -29.26 17.29
N THR A 370 -9.85 -29.66 18.56
CA THR A 370 -10.97 -29.48 19.52
C THR A 370 -11.37 -28.01 19.67
N ASP A 371 -12.64 -27.68 19.43
CA ASP A 371 -13.12 -26.29 19.25
C ASP A 371 -12.77 -25.34 20.41
N ARG A 372 -12.94 -25.80 21.67
CA ARG A 372 -12.73 -24.95 22.86
C ARG A 372 -11.25 -24.61 23.06
N GLU A 373 -10.39 -25.62 23.00
CA GLU A 373 -8.95 -25.47 23.18
C GLU A 373 -8.33 -24.79 21.96
N ARG A 374 -8.84 -25.05 20.75
CA ARG A 374 -8.47 -24.31 19.53
C ARG A 374 -8.79 -22.82 19.66
N LYS A 375 -9.97 -22.47 20.17
CA LYS A 375 -10.33 -21.07 20.44
C LYS A 375 -9.36 -20.45 21.45
N THR A 376 -9.00 -21.18 22.50
CA THR A 376 -8.03 -20.72 23.51
C THR A 376 -6.64 -20.51 22.91
N ALA A 377 -6.17 -21.42 22.06
CA ALA A 377 -4.92 -21.26 21.33
C ALA A 377 -4.92 -20.02 20.43
N ILE A 378 -6.04 -19.74 19.73
CA ILE A 378 -6.21 -18.52 18.93
C ILE A 378 -6.13 -17.26 19.80
N GLU A 379 -6.81 -17.26 20.96
CA GLU A 379 -6.73 -16.16 21.93
C GLU A 379 -5.30 -15.93 22.44
N LEU A 380 -4.47 -16.98 22.49
CA LEU A 380 -3.08 -16.91 22.93
C LEU A 380 -2.08 -16.55 21.81
N MET A 381 -2.48 -16.47 20.54
CA MET A 381 -1.55 -16.22 19.41
C MET A 381 -0.70 -14.97 19.61
N ALA A 382 -1.27 -13.88 20.13
CA ALA A 382 -0.51 -12.66 20.38
C ALA A 382 0.64 -12.89 21.36
N ARG A 383 0.37 -13.65 22.43
CA ARG A 383 1.34 -14.04 23.44
C ARG A 383 2.39 -14.97 22.86
N THR A 384 1.99 -15.94 22.02
CA THR A 384 2.91 -16.87 21.34
C THR A 384 4.00 -16.14 20.56
N TYR A 385 3.65 -15.20 19.68
CA TYR A 385 4.67 -14.54 18.84
C TYR A 385 5.46 -13.46 19.61
N SER A 386 4.84 -12.78 20.58
CA SER A 386 5.50 -11.73 21.36
C SER A 386 6.43 -12.23 22.47
N GLN A 387 6.21 -13.46 22.96
CA GLN A 387 7.06 -14.11 23.96
C GLN A 387 8.12 -15.03 23.35
N ALA A 388 7.98 -15.42 22.08
CA ALA A 388 9.01 -16.17 21.36
C ALA A 388 10.34 -15.40 21.35
N ALA A 389 11.45 -16.13 21.47
CA ALA A 389 12.77 -15.53 21.37
C ALA A 389 13.06 -15.05 19.93
N ALA A 390 12.54 -15.78 18.95
CA ALA A 390 12.51 -15.39 17.55
C ALA A 390 11.31 -16.04 16.84
N VAL A 391 10.93 -15.46 15.71
CA VAL A 391 9.99 -16.06 14.75
C VAL A 391 10.77 -16.42 13.49
N LEU A 392 10.62 -17.67 13.03
CA LEU A 392 11.24 -18.18 11.82
C LEU A 392 10.17 -18.37 10.73
N VAL A 393 10.31 -17.65 9.63
CA VAL A 393 9.40 -17.67 8.49
C VAL A 393 9.86 -18.67 7.44
N LEU A 394 8.95 -19.57 7.06
CA LEU A 394 9.13 -20.57 6.02
C LEU A 394 8.09 -20.36 4.90
N ASP A 395 8.59 -20.09 3.71
CA ASP A 395 7.81 -19.90 2.47
C ASP A 395 8.55 -20.61 1.32
N ASP A 396 7.84 -21.35 0.48
CA ASP A 396 8.46 -22.12 -0.63
C ASP A 396 9.14 -21.21 -1.66
N GLY A 397 8.56 -20.03 -1.94
CA GLY A 397 9.12 -19.06 -2.88
C GLY A 397 10.41 -18.43 -2.35
N LEU A 398 10.46 -18.13 -1.05
CA LEU A 398 11.67 -17.60 -0.40
C LEU A 398 12.80 -18.63 -0.36
N GLN A 399 12.49 -19.89 -0.09
CA GLN A 399 13.48 -20.96 -0.02
C GLN A 399 14.03 -21.39 -1.38
N ARG A 400 13.50 -20.84 -2.48
CA ARG A 400 14.08 -20.92 -3.83
C ARG A 400 14.95 -19.71 -4.19
N CYS A 401 14.88 -18.63 -3.40
CA CYS A 401 15.66 -17.44 -3.62
C CYS A 401 17.05 -17.59 -2.96
N PRO A 402 18.16 -17.47 -3.71
CA PRO A 402 19.49 -17.49 -3.12
C PRO A 402 19.68 -16.35 -2.12
N ALA A 403 20.27 -16.63 -0.95
CA ALA A 403 20.53 -15.59 0.05
C ALA A 403 21.51 -14.50 -0.44
N ALA A 404 22.38 -14.87 -1.40
CA ALA A 404 23.30 -13.97 -2.10
C ALA A 404 22.61 -13.09 -3.17
N ALA A 405 21.32 -13.26 -3.43
CA ALA A 405 20.59 -12.41 -4.36
C ALA A 405 20.63 -10.93 -3.92
N PRO A 406 20.58 -9.98 -4.87
CA PRO A 406 20.56 -8.55 -4.54
C PRO A 406 19.45 -8.22 -3.53
N PRO A 407 19.67 -7.28 -2.58
CA PRO A 407 18.68 -6.93 -1.56
C PRO A 407 17.31 -6.57 -2.12
N GLY A 408 17.24 -5.82 -3.23
CA GLY A 408 15.98 -5.49 -3.89
C GLY A 408 15.22 -6.71 -4.40
N VAL A 409 15.92 -7.74 -4.91
CA VAL A 409 15.31 -9.02 -5.29
C VAL A 409 14.78 -9.74 -4.06
N LYS A 410 15.55 -9.80 -2.97
CA LYS A 410 15.09 -10.44 -1.72
C LYS A 410 13.83 -9.78 -1.16
N VAL A 411 13.80 -8.44 -1.10
CA VAL A 411 12.61 -7.68 -0.69
C VAL A 411 11.43 -7.98 -1.61
N LEU A 412 11.62 -7.96 -2.93
CA LEU A 412 10.57 -8.30 -3.88
C LEU A 412 10.01 -9.70 -3.64
N ARG A 413 10.88 -10.71 -3.45
CA ARG A 413 10.46 -12.09 -3.19
C ARG A 413 9.66 -12.22 -1.90
N VAL A 414 10.01 -11.46 -0.86
CA VAL A 414 9.23 -11.38 0.39
C VAL A 414 7.86 -10.73 0.14
N LEU A 415 7.79 -9.61 -0.57
CA LEU A 415 6.52 -8.93 -0.85
C LEU A 415 5.55 -9.77 -1.68
N THR A 416 6.08 -10.60 -2.58
CA THR A 416 5.29 -11.43 -3.50
C THR A 416 5.10 -12.86 -3.00
N SER A 417 5.56 -13.17 -1.79
CA SER A 417 5.49 -14.50 -1.19
C SER A 417 4.08 -14.77 -0.66
N GLY A 418 3.66 -16.03 -0.64
CA GLY A 418 2.35 -16.43 -0.09
C GLY A 418 2.21 -16.03 1.37
N TRP A 419 3.32 -16.06 2.13
CA TRP A 419 3.37 -15.61 3.52
C TRP A 419 2.94 -14.14 3.67
N MET A 420 3.40 -13.23 2.82
CA MET A 420 3.02 -11.80 2.91
C MET A 420 1.54 -11.55 2.59
N ARG A 421 0.87 -12.50 1.94
CA ARG A 421 -0.53 -12.37 1.50
C ARG A 421 -1.55 -12.87 2.51
N ARG A 422 -1.14 -13.47 3.64
CA ARG A 422 -2.08 -14.01 4.64
C ARG A 422 -2.35 -13.01 5.75
N LEU A 423 -3.57 -13.00 6.29
CA LEU A 423 -3.97 -12.14 7.40
C LEU A 423 -3.09 -12.36 8.65
N TRP A 424 -3.03 -13.60 9.13
CA TRP A 424 -2.42 -13.93 10.42
C TRP A 424 -0.92 -13.64 10.45
N THR A 425 -0.22 -13.83 9.33
CA THR A 425 1.24 -13.61 9.24
C THR A 425 1.66 -12.16 9.52
N LEU A 426 0.73 -11.19 9.40
CA LEU A 426 0.97 -9.82 9.86
C LEU A 426 1.26 -9.79 11.35
N GLN A 427 0.41 -10.44 12.15
CA GLN A 427 0.57 -10.53 13.59
C GLN A 427 1.85 -11.29 13.97
N GLU A 428 2.15 -12.37 13.25
CA GLU A 428 3.34 -13.21 13.46
C GLU A 428 4.62 -12.41 13.25
N ALA A 429 4.64 -11.53 12.24
CA ALA A 429 5.77 -10.65 11.95
C ALA A 429 5.86 -9.50 12.96
N THR A 430 4.78 -8.73 13.13
CA THR A 430 4.80 -7.47 13.87
C THR A 430 5.00 -7.66 15.37
N LEU A 431 4.46 -8.72 15.96
CA LEU A 431 4.64 -9.00 17.38
C LEU A 431 6.01 -9.63 17.70
N SER A 432 6.74 -10.11 16.69
CA SER A 432 8.03 -10.78 16.91
C SER A 432 9.10 -9.82 17.41
N ARG A 433 9.94 -10.28 18.35
CA ARG A 433 11.12 -9.55 18.80
C ARG A 433 12.26 -9.61 17.78
N ALA A 434 12.40 -10.76 17.13
CA ALA A 434 13.32 -11.00 16.03
C ALA A 434 12.61 -11.88 14.99
N LEU A 435 12.73 -11.50 13.71
CA LEU A 435 12.11 -12.21 12.59
C LEU A 435 13.17 -12.64 11.59
N TYR A 436 13.27 -13.95 11.36
CA TYR A 436 14.20 -14.55 10.40
C TYR A 436 13.43 -15.14 9.23
N LEU A 437 13.92 -14.89 8.02
CA LEU A 437 13.38 -15.43 6.77
C LEU A 437 14.31 -16.53 6.27
N ALA A 438 13.77 -17.72 6.02
CA ALA A 438 14.55 -18.81 5.41
C ALA A 438 14.63 -18.64 3.88
N PHE A 439 15.85 -18.43 3.39
CA PHE A 439 16.19 -18.43 1.97
C PHE A 439 16.72 -19.80 1.54
N ALA A 440 17.17 -19.93 0.29
CA ALA A 440 17.78 -21.16 -0.20
C ALA A 440 18.95 -21.63 0.67
N ASP A 441 19.22 -22.94 0.61
CA ASP A 441 20.29 -23.61 1.36
C ASP A 441 20.18 -23.42 2.89
N ALA A 442 18.96 -23.26 3.40
CA ALA A 442 18.67 -23.04 4.82
C ALA A 442 19.33 -21.77 5.40
N THR A 443 19.69 -20.80 4.55
CA THR A 443 20.27 -19.54 5.03
C THR A 443 19.18 -18.66 5.66
N LEU A 444 19.42 -18.22 6.90
CA LEU A 444 18.48 -17.40 7.65
C LEU A 444 18.90 -15.93 7.59
N VAL A 445 18.01 -15.08 7.08
CA VAL A 445 18.25 -13.64 6.95
C VAL A 445 17.30 -12.88 7.89
N PRO A 446 17.81 -12.05 8.82
CA PRO A 446 16.94 -11.17 9.61
C PRO A 446 16.18 -10.20 8.71
N LEU A 447 14.87 -10.02 8.92
CA LEU A 447 14.07 -9.11 8.10
C LEU A 447 14.61 -7.67 8.12
N ALA A 448 15.18 -7.24 9.26
CA ALA A 448 15.76 -5.92 9.42
C ALA A 448 16.92 -5.64 8.45
N GLU A 449 17.69 -6.67 8.05
CA GLU A 449 18.80 -6.50 7.08
C GLU A 449 18.30 -6.24 5.65
N LEU A 450 17.03 -6.52 5.37
CA LEU A 450 16.43 -6.24 4.07
C LEU A 450 15.92 -4.79 3.95
N ILE A 451 15.89 -4.04 5.06
CA ILE A 451 15.48 -2.63 5.06
C ILE A 451 16.71 -1.76 4.77
N PRO A 452 16.71 -0.96 3.69
CA PRO A 452 17.87 -0.13 3.37
C PRO A 452 18.03 0.99 4.41
N PRO A 453 19.27 1.31 4.83
CA PRO A 453 19.50 2.48 5.67
C PRO A 453 19.20 3.77 4.90
N GLY A 454 18.85 4.83 5.63
CA GLY A 454 18.53 6.14 5.04
C GLY A 454 19.63 6.72 4.13
N SER A 455 20.89 6.34 4.34
CA SER A 455 22.04 6.79 3.55
C SER A 455 22.04 6.33 2.10
N ILE A 456 21.31 5.27 1.74
CA ILE A 456 21.28 4.71 0.37
C ILE A 456 19.92 4.84 -0.31
N ILE A 457 18.98 5.57 0.30
CA ILE A 457 17.62 5.77 -0.26
C ILE A 457 17.66 6.38 -1.67
N LEU A 458 18.59 7.31 -1.92
CA LEU A 458 18.71 7.97 -3.23
C LEU A 458 19.31 7.05 -4.31
N THR A 459 20.33 6.27 -3.95
CA THR A 459 21.03 5.38 -4.89
C THR A 459 20.26 4.10 -5.15
N ARG A 460 19.31 3.74 -4.27
CA ARG A 460 18.45 2.55 -4.38
C ARG A 460 16.99 2.88 -4.04
N SER A 461 16.42 3.86 -4.74
CA SER A 461 15.04 4.33 -4.51
C SER A 461 13.99 3.23 -4.62
N HIS A 462 14.10 2.33 -5.60
CA HIS A 462 13.24 1.15 -5.74
C HIS A 462 13.32 0.21 -4.53
N HIS A 463 14.51 0.01 -3.95
CA HIS A 463 14.68 -0.81 -2.74
C HIS A 463 14.01 -0.12 -1.54
N ALA A 464 14.20 1.19 -1.38
CA ALA A 464 13.54 1.95 -0.31
C ALA A 464 12.02 1.92 -0.43
N ASP A 465 11.48 2.06 -1.64
CA ASP A 465 10.04 2.00 -1.91
C ASP A 465 9.44 0.62 -1.60
N LEU A 466 10.05 -0.45 -2.13
CA LEU A 466 9.58 -1.82 -1.89
C LEU A 466 9.74 -2.21 -0.40
N ALA A 467 10.77 -1.72 0.30
CA ALA A 467 10.99 -2.05 1.71
C ALA A 467 10.02 -1.36 2.69
N LYS A 468 9.14 -0.46 2.23
CA LYS A 468 8.18 0.27 3.10
C LYS A 468 7.27 -0.66 3.92
N GLU A 469 6.79 -1.76 3.35
CA GLU A 469 5.99 -2.74 4.09
C GLU A 469 6.84 -3.46 5.13
N LEU A 470 8.05 -3.91 4.77
CA LEU A 470 8.96 -4.59 5.70
C LEU A 470 9.31 -3.67 6.89
N PHE A 471 9.57 -2.39 6.62
CA PHE A 471 9.77 -1.40 7.68
C PHE A 471 8.54 -1.27 8.58
N ARG A 472 7.32 -1.25 8.03
CA ARG A 472 6.10 -1.24 8.85
C ARG A 472 6.00 -2.47 9.73
N LEU A 473 6.35 -3.66 9.23
CA LEU A 473 6.34 -4.89 10.04
C LEU A 473 7.30 -4.82 11.24
N THR A 474 8.40 -4.06 11.18
CA THR A 474 9.34 -3.93 12.31
C THR A 474 9.00 -2.78 13.26
N LYS A 475 8.03 -1.92 12.93
CA LYS A 475 7.80 -0.69 13.69
C LYS A 475 7.51 -0.92 15.17
N LEU A 476 6.66 -1.90 15.47
CA LEU A 476 6.28 -2.20 16.85
C LEU A 476 7.48 -2.68 17.68
N SER A 477 8.25 -3.64 17.16
CA SER A 477 9.40 -4.19 17.90
C SER A 477 10.57 -3.21 17.99
N ALA A 478 10.85 -2.46 16.93
CA ALA A 478 11.98 -1.53 16.87
C ALA A 478 11.73 -0.18 17.56
N PHE A 479 10.49 0.33 17.53
CA PHE A 479 10.16 1.69 18.00
C PHE A 479 9.06 1.74 19.06
N GLN A 480 8.42 0.61 19.40
CA GLN A 480 7.25 0.58 20.31
C GLN A 480 6.08 1.46 19.83
N GLU A 481 6.01 1.71 18.53
CA GLU A 481 4.98 2.52 17.88
C GLU A 481 4.27 1.71 16.81
N TYR A 482 2.94 1.56 16.94
CA TYR A 482 2.13 0.92 15.91
C TYR A 482 0.70 1.45 15.93
N SER A 483 0.35 2.24 14.92
CA SER A 483 -0.95 2.91 14.83
C SER A 483 -1.98 2.05 14.10
N ILE A 484 -3.27 2.38 14.24
CA ILE A 484 -4.32 1.82 13.38
C ILE A 484 -4.08 2.11 11.89
N GLY A 485 -3.40 3.22 11.57
CA GLY A 485 -2.94 3.51 10.21
C GLY A 485 -1.93 2.49 9.69
N ASP A 486 -1.00 2.06 10.54
CA ASP A 486 0.01 1.06 10.19
C ASP A 486 -0.66 -0.30 9.96
N VAL A 487 -1.54 -0.71 10.89
CA VAL A 487 -2.35 -1.92 10.78
C VAL A 487 -3.18 -1.91 9.50
N ALA A 488 -3.95 -0.84 9.26
CA ALA A 488 -4.81 -0.74 8.10
C ALA A 488 -4.03 -0.84 6.79
N ARG A 489 -2.88 -0.16 6.67
CA ARG A 489 -2.01 -0.24 5.49
C ARG A 489 -1.41 -1.63 5.29
N SER A 490 -0.95 -2.29 6.36
CA SER A 490 -0.35 -3.62 6.29
C SER A 490 -1.36 -4.75 6.08
N LEU A 491 -2.64 -4.51 6.41
CA LEU A 491 -3.73 -5.43 6.10
C LEU A 491 -4.16 -5.37 4.64
N GLN A 492 -3.93 -4.25 3.95
CA GLN A 492 -4.27 -4.14 2.54
C GLN A 492 -3.64 -5.29 1.78
N TRP A 493 -4.43 -5.90 0.90
CA TRP A 493 -4.00 -6.99 0.04
C TRP A 493 -3.69 -8.32 0.75
N ARG A 494 -3.98 -8.45 2.03
CA ARG A 494 -3.98 -9.74 2.71
C ARG A 494 -5.34 -10.42 2.58
N THR A 495 -5.34 -11.75 2.62
CA THR A 495 -6.54 -12.59 2.53
C THR A 495 -6.62 -13.57 3.69
N THR A 496 -7.82 -14.08 3.92
CA THR A 496 -8.11 -15.12 4.90
C THR A 496 -9.31 -15.95 4.43
N ASN A 497 -9.30 -17.25 4.75
CA ASN A 497 -10.46 -18.13 4.54
C ASN A 497 -11.56 -17.87 5.58
N ARG A 498 -11.26 -17.14 6.66
CA ARG A 498 -12.18 -16.79 7.75
C ARG A 498 -12.19 -15.28 7.95
N SER A 499 -13.08 -14.58 7.24
CA SER A 499 -13.15 -13.11 7.27
C SER A 499 -13.52 -12.54 8.65
N SER A 500 -14.08 -13.35 9.55
CA SER A 500 -14.32 -12.98 10.95
C SER A 500 -13.04 -12.77 11.77
N ASP A 501 -11.91 -13.33 11.30
CA ASP A 501 -10.63 -13.30 12.01
C ASP A 501 -9.94 -11.95 11.90
N GLU A 502 -10.28 -11.13 10.90
CA GLU A 502 -9.69 -9.80 10.68
C GLU A 502 -9.76 -8.94 11.95
N THR A 503 -10.92 -8.91 12.61
CA THR A 503 -11.11 -8.13 13.85
C THR A 503 -10.25 -8.63 15.01
N LEU A 504 -9.97 -9.94 15.07
CA LEU A 504 -9.14 -10.54 16.12
C LEU A 504 -7.66 -10.19 15.89
N ALA A 505 -7.21 -10.24 14.63
CA ALA A 505 -5.86 -9.86 14.23
C ALA A 505 -5.59 -8.35 14.43
N ILE A 506 -6.59 -7.49 14.19
CA ILE A 506 -6.45 -6.06 14.48
C ILE A 506 -6.39 -5.82 16.00
N ALA A 507 -7.28 -6.47 16.76
CA ALA A 507 -7.34 -6.29 18.21
C ALA A 507 -6.03 -6.68 18.89
N SER A 508 -5.43 -7.81 18.49
CA SER A 508 -4.16 -8.27 19.05
C SER A 508 -2.99 -7.31 18.77
N LEU A 509 -2.94 -6.70 17.59
CA LEU A 509 -1.90 -5.74 17.21
C LEU A 509 -2.01 -4.40 17.94
N LEU A 510 -3.22 -4.00 18.34
CA LEU A 510 -3.50 -2.72 19.01
C LEU A 510 -3.70 -2.87 20.52
N GLY A 511 -3.48 -4.06 21.08
CA GLY A 511 -3.69 -4.33 22.51
C GLY A 511 -5.14 -4.22 22.97
N ALA A 512 -6.11 -4.34 22.06
CA ALA A 512 -7.52 -4.37 22.39
C ALA A 512 -7.94 -5.78 22.87
N ASP A 513 -8.93 -5.84 23.76
CA ASP A 513 -9.41 -7.10 24.32
C ASP A 513 -10.11 -7.95 23.25
N VAL A 514 -9.44 -9.03 22.85
CA VAL A 514 -9.93 -10.02 21.87
C VAL A 514 -11.16 -10.75 22.41
N SER A 515 -11.23 -11.00 23.72
CA SER A 515 -12.31 -11.79 24.34
C SER A 515 -13.66 -11.10 24.19
N ALA A 516 -13.68 -9.76 24.26
CA ALA A 516 -14.85 -8.91 24.03
C ALA A 516 -15.42 -8.97 22.60
N LEU A 517 -14.64 -9.49 21.63
CA LEU A 517 -15.07 -9.67 20.25
C LEU A 517 -15.56 -11.11 19.97
N THR A 518 -15.16 -12.08 20.79
CA THR A 518 -15.53 -13.47 20.55
C THR A 518 -17.02 -13.70 20.77
N GLY A 519 -17.65 -14.49 19.89
CA GLY A 519 -19.08 -14.82 19.98
C GLY A 519 -20.03 -13.81 19.30
N LEU A 520 -19.56 -12.63 18.91
CA LEU A 520 -20.35 -11.68 18.11
C LEU A 520 -20.39 -12.06 16.63
N ALA A 521 -21.41 -11.59 15.90
CA ALA A 521 -21.46 -11.66 14.43
C ALA A 521 -20.44 -10.71 13.79
N GLN A 522 -20.06 -10.92 12.52
CA GLN A 522 -18.95 -10.20 11.88
C GLN A 522 -19.10 -8.67 11.89
N GLN A 523 -20.27 -8.15 11.50
CA GLN A 523 -20.51 -6.71 11.48
C GLN A 523 -20.46 -6.10 12.89
N ASP A 524 -21.02 -6.82 13.88
CA ASP A 524 -21.00 -6.39 15.29
C ASP A 524 -19.59 -6.41 15.87
N ARG A 525 -18.72 -7.35 15.44
CA ARG A 525 -17.30 -7.37 15.82
C ARG A 525 -16.57 -6.15 15.31
N MET A 526 -16.74 -5.79 14.04
CA MET A 526 -16.07 -4.62 13.48
C MET A 526 -16.55 -3.35 14.21
N MET A 527 -17.85 -3.19 14.40
CA MET A 527 -18.40 -2.07 15.17
C MET A 527 -17.81 -2.01 16.59
N ARG A 528 -17.80 -3.14 17.32
CA ARG A 528 -17.25 -3.22 18.68
C ARG A 528 -15.75 -2.91 18.71
N LEU A 529 -14.99 -3.40 17.72
CA LEU A 529 -13.57 -3.11 17.59
C LEU A 529 -13.33 -1.60 17.40
N LEU A 530 -14.08 -0.95 16.50
CA LEU A 530 -13.99 0.49 16.27
C LEU A 530 -14.33 1.29 17.54
N GLN A 531 -15.33 0.85 18.30
CA GLN A 531 -15.69 1.44 19.59
C GLN A 531 -14.58 1.28 20.63
N ASN A 532 -13.96 0.10 20.71
CA ASN A 532 -12.86 -0.17 21.64
C ASN A 532 -11.61 0.65 21.31
N ILE A 533 -11.31 0.87 20.02
CA ILE A 533 -10.19 1.72 19.58
C ILE A 533 -10.51 3.21 19.86
N GLY A 534 -11.75 3.63 19.60
CA GLY A 534 -12.29 4.93 20.01
C GLY A 534 -11.81 6.15 19.22
N ARG A 535 -10.54 6.22 18.79
CA ARG A 535 -9.98 7.35 18.04
C ARG A 535 -9.33 6.90 16.73
N PHE A 536 -9.56 7.68 15.68
CA PHE A 536 -9.08 7.38 14.33
C PHE A 536 -8.58 8.65 13.65
N PRO A 537 -7.72 8.52 12.62
CA PRO A 537 -7.55 9.59 11.66
C PRO A 537 -8.85 9.87 10.90
N ARG A 538 -9.24 11.14 10.76
CA ARG A 538 -10.47 11.56 10.08
C ARG A 538 -10.50 11.17 8.61
N ASN A 539 -9.33 10.95 7.98
CA ASN A 539 -9.24 10.47 6.61
C ASN A 539 -9.71 9.00 6.44
N ILE A 540 -10.10 8.31 7.53
CA ILE A 540 -10.84 7.05 7.48
C ILE A 540 -12.13 7.15 6.66
N LEU A 541 -12.76 8.34 6.66
CA LEU A 541 -13.94 8.64 5.86
C LEU A 541 -13.69 8.51 4.35
N LEU A 542 -12.43 8.61 3.92
CA LEU A 542 -12.02 8.57 2.52
C LEU A 542 -11.56 7.17 2.07
N LEU A 543 -11.52 6.18 2.98
CA LEU A 543 -11.16 4.82 2.62
C LEU A 543 -12.20 4.23 1.67
N ASP A 544 -11.71 3.45 0.72
CA ASP A 544 -12.54 2.70 -0.23
C ASP A 544 -13.13 1.44 0.39
N GLY A 545 -13.86 0.70 -0.45
CA GLY A 545 -14.43 -0.60 -0.10
C GLY A 545 -15.87 -0.49 0.39
N GLY A 546 -16.49 -1.65 0.59
CA GLY A 546 -17.83 -1.72 1.15
C GLY A 546 -17.86 -1.13 2.56
N LYS A 547 -18.91 -0.38 2.87
CA LYS A 547 -19.12 0.18 4.21
C LYS A 547 -19.95 -0.78 5.07
N LEU A 548 -19.92 -0.57 6.39
CA LEU A 548 -20.86 -1.23 7.29
C LEU A 548 -22.29 -0.72 7.06
N GLU A 549 -23.27 -1.54 7.40
CA GLU A 549 -24.69 -1.21 7.24
C GLU A 549 -25.35 -0.78 8.56
N CYS A 550 -24.66 -0.99 9.68
CA CYS A 550 -25.15 -0.65 11.02
C CYS A 550 -25.31 0.87 11.20
N PRO A 551 -26.40 1.33 11.84
CA PRO A 551 -26.62 2.75 12.14
C PRO A 551 -25.45 3.37 12.92
N GLY A 552 -25.00 4.56 12.52
CA GLY A 552 -23.87 5.27 13.15
C GLY A 552 -22.48 4.82 12.70
N PHE A 553 -22.37 3.80 11.84
CA PHE A 553 -21.09 3.26 11.39
C PHE A 553 -21.00 3.08 9.86
N ARG A 554 -21.92 3.67 9.08
CA ARG A 554 -21.96 3.59 7.62
C ARG A 554 -20.83 4.36 6.93
N TRP A 555 -20.06 5.13 7.69
CA TRP A 555 -18.81 5.73 7.27
C TRP A 555 -17.63 4.74 7.29
N ALA A 556 -17.69 3.71 8.14
CA ALA A 556 -16.58 2.81 8.42
C ALA A 556 -16.45 1.69 7.37
N PRO A 557 -15.21 1.26 7.03
CA PRO A 557 -15.02 0.14 6.13
C PRO A 557 -15.54 -1.15 6.76
N ARG A 558 -16.14 -2.02 5.93
CA ARG A 558 -16.55 -3.38 6.31
C ARG A 558 -15.35 -4.27 6.63
N SER A 559 -14.23 -4.01 5.94
CA SER A 559 -12.97 -4.72 6.08
C SER A 559 -11.82 -3.78 5.69
N PHE A 560 -10.78 -3.69 6.50
CA PHE A 560 -9.56 -2.95 6.19
C PHE A 560 -8.72 -3.65 5.12
N MET A 561 -8.77 -4.99 5.05
CA MET A 561 -8.06 -5.77 4.01
C MET A 561 -8.43 -5.36 2.58
N THR A 562 -9.68 -4.92 2.37
CA THR A 562 -10.23 -4.53 1.06
C THR A 562 -10.39 -3.01 0.90
N ALA A 563 -10.03 -2.22 1.92
CA ALA A 563 -10.21 -0.76 1.96
C ALA A 563 -9.09 0.02 1.24
N HIS A 564 -8.52 -0.54 0.17
CA HIS A 564 -7.42 0.05 -0.60
C HIS A 564 -7.87 0.66 -1.95
N GLY A 565 -9.09 0.36 -2.41
CA GLY A 565 -9.65 0.92 -3.64
C GLY A 565 -9.23 0.23 -4.94
N GLY A 566 -8.32 -0.74 -4.86
CA GLY A 566 -7.78 -1.49 -6.00
C GLY A 566 -7.38 -0.58 -7.15
N ARG A 567 -7.85 -0.89 -8.35
CA ARG A 567 -7.75 -0.07 -9.58
C ARG A 567 -8.12 1.41 -9.45
N SER A 568 -8.89 1.82 -8.44
CA SER A 568 -9.29 3.22 -8.25
C SER A 568 -8.30 4.02 -7.41
N SER A 569 -7.24 3.39 -6.89
CA SER A 569 -6.21 3.96 -6.01
C SER A 569 -6.77 4.85 -4.90
N GLY A 570 -7.14 4.24 -3.78
CA GLY A 570 -7.67 4.96 -2.61
C GLY A 570 -6.59 5.63 -1.75
N PRO A 571 -6.92 6.66 -0.97
CA PRO A 571 -6.01 7.20 0.02
C PRO A 571 -5.75 6.17 1.10
N GLN A 572 -4.52 6.13 1.60
CA GLN A 572 -4.15 5.29 2.74
C GLN A 572 -4.53 5.99 4.05
N LEU A 573 -4.96 5.20 5.05
CA LEU A 573 -5.26 5.72 6.38
C LEU A 573 -4.01 6.37 6.98
N SER A 574 -4.13 7.56 7.58
CA SER A 574 -2.98 8.25 8.18
C SER A 574 -2.37 7.46 9.34
N THR A 575 -1.05 7.53 9.49
CA THR A 575 -0.29 6.92 10.60
C THR A 575 0.11 7.92 11.69
N GLN A 576 -0.16 9.21 11.48
CA GLN A 576 0.36 10.29 12.34
C GLN A 576 -0.74 11.03 13.12
N THR A 577 -2.02 10.87 12.75
CA THR A 577 -3.12 11.67 13.31
C THR A 577 -4.21 10.81 13.95
N LEU A 578 -4.80 11.29 15.04
CA LEU A 578 -5.96 10.68 15.72
C LEU A 578 -7.02 11.77 15.99
N ASP A 579 -7.45 12.43 14.93
CA ASP A 579 -8.23 13.66 14.90
C ASP A 579 -9.73 13.45 14.67
N ALA A 580 -10.21 12.22 14.84
CA ALA A 580 -11.61 11.85 14.89
C ALA A 580 -11.92 10.90 16.07
N GLN A 581 -13.14 10.98 16.59
CA GLN A 581 -13.62 10.22 17.74
C GLN A 581 -14.87 9.41 17.38
N VAL A 582 -14.87 8.13 17.71
CA VAL A 582 -16.04 7.26 17.55
C VAL A 582 -17.03 7.54 18.67
N THR A 583 -18.28 7.75 18.31
CA THR A 583 -19.41 7.96 19.23
C THR A 583 -20.49 6.90 18.98
N SER A 584 -21.54 6.86 19.81
CA SER A 584 -22.70 6.00 19.56
C SER A 584 -23.51 6.41 18.31
N SER A 585 -23.34 7.63 17.81
CA SER A 585 -24.10 8.20 16.68
C SER A 585 -23.31 8.32 15.38
N GLY A 586 -21.99 8.11 15.40
CA GLY A 586 -21.14 8.40 14.25
C GLY A 586 -19.67 8.61 14.59
N LEU A 587 -18.88 8.97 13.59
CA LEU A 587 -17.54 9.49 13.73
C LEU A 587 -17.58 11.02 13.85
N GLU A 588 -17.19 11.55 15.00
CA GLU A 588 -17.03 12.98 15.21
C GLU A 588 -15.65 13.44 14.74
N ALA A 589 -15.61 14.43 13.85
CA ALA A 589 -14.36 15.02 13.35
C ALA A 589 -14.57 16.49 12.97
N ARG A 590 -13.49 17.27 12.93
CA ARG A 590 -13.53 18.63 12.39
C ARG A 590 -13.26 18.60 10.88
N CYS A 591 -14.20 19.08 10.06
CA CYS A 591 -14.09 19.09 8.60
C CYS A 591 -14.41 20.47 8.04
N TYR A 592 -13.90 20.78 6.86
CA TYR A 592 -14.40 21.90 6.06
C TYR A 592 -15.68 21.43 5.35
N VAL A 593 -16.79 22.10 5.63
CA VAL A 593 -18.13 21.74 5.17
C VAL A 593 -18.54 22.72 4.08
N LEU A 594 -19.15 22.20 3.00
CA LEU A 594 -19.79 22.96 1.94
C LEU A 594 -21.26 22.51 1.89
N LEU A 595 -22.21 23.36 2.26
CA LEU A 595 -23.65 23.07 2.23
C LEU A 595 -24.30 23.69 0.99
N PHE A 596 -25.22 22.94 0.39
CA PHE A 596 -26.02 23.36 -0.75
C PHE A 596 -27.40 22.72 -0.69
N ARG A 597 -28.31 23.15 -1.56
CA ARG A 597 -29.65 22.56 -1.64
C ARG A 597 -29.55 21.10 -2.09
N MET A 598 -30.19 20.20 -1.33
CA MET A 598 -30.26 18.76 -1.60
C MET A 598 -30.50 18.44 -3.06
N LYS A 599 -29.70 17.50 -3.59
CA LYS A 599 -29.71 17.13 -4.99
C LYS A 599 -29.27 15.69 -5.21
N THR A 600 -29.74 15.10 -6.31
CA THR A 600 -29.37 13.75 -6.73
C THR A 600 -28.48 13.84 -7.95
N PHE A 601 -27.36 13.11 -7.94
CA PHE A 601 -26.38 13.07 -9.01
C PHE A 601 -26.19 11.65 -9.51
N GLU A 602 -25.93 11.52 -10.81
CA GLU A 602 -25.43 10.29 -11.40
C GLU A 602 -23.93 10.12 -11.07
N ARG A 603 -23.52 8.95 -10.60
CA ARG A 603 -22.18 8.69 -10.04
C ARG A 603 -21.04 9.04 -10.99
N ARG A 604 -21.21 8.79 -12.29
CA ARG A 604 -20.17 8.99 -13.30
C ARG A 604 -20.23 10.35 -13.98
N GLN A 605 -21.28 11.13 -13.74
CA GLN A 605 -21.42 12.44 -14.35
C GLN A 605 -20.69 13.48 -13.50
N ALA A 606 -19.75 14.20 -14.12
CA ALA A 606 -19.11 15.31 -13.48
C ALA A 606 -20.10 16.47 -13.27
N TRP A 607 -19.94 17.20 -12.18
CA TRP A 607 -20.77 18.37 -11.84
C TRP A 607 -19.92 19.44 -11.16
N THR A 608 -20.39 20.68 -11.14
CA THR A 608 -19.65 21.85 -10.66
C THR A 608 -20.27 22.38 -9.36
N LEU A 609 -19.47 22.57 -8.32
CA LEU A 609 -19.85 23.20 -7.06
C LEU A 609 -19.20 24.58 -6.94
N LYS A 610 -20.02 25.64 -6.91
CA LYS A 610 -19.56 27.01 -6.71
C LYS A 610 -19.68 27.40 -5.24
N ASP A 611 -18.57 27.55 -4.53
CA ASP A 611 -18.55 28.09 -3.17
C ASP A 611 -18.68 29.61 -3.22
N ARG A 612 -19.89 30.09 -2.91
CA ARG A 612 -20.21 31.53 -2.94
C ARG A 612 -19.38 32.35 -1.96
N LYS A 613 -18.96 31.75 -0.85
CA LYS A 613 -18.24 32.45 0.22
C LYS A 613 -16.76 32.59 -0.13
N SER A 614 -16.14 31.54 -0.67
CA SER A 614 -14.73 31.60 -1.09
C SER A 614 -14.55 32.17 -2.50
N GLY A 615 -15.63 32.21 -3.30
CA GLY A 615 -15.57 32.59 -4.72
C GLY A 615 -14.85 31.56 -5.59
N ARG A 616 -14.82 30.30 -5.16
CA ARG A 616 -14.11 29.22 -5.86
C ARG A 616 -15.08 28.24 -6.49
N ASP A 617 -14.67 27.71 -7.63
CA ASP A 617 -15.43 26.72 -8.39
C ASP A 617 -14.71 25.38 -8.34
N TYR A 618 -15.47 24.33 -8.05
CA TYR A 618 -14.94 22.99 -7.84
C TYR A 618 -15.58 21.99 -8.78
N LEU A 619 -14.75 21.24 -9.51
CA LEU A 619 -15.19 20.11 -10.31
C LEU A 619 -15.29 18.86 -9.45
N MET A 620 -16.46 18.23 -9.44
CA MET A 620 -16.81 17.07 -8.63
C MET A 620 -17.03 15.85 -9.50
N VAL A 621 -16.41 14.72 -9.12
CA VAL A 621 -16.54 13.44 -9.84
C VAL A 621 -16.69 12.29 -8.84
N GLY A 622 -17.66 11.41 -9.09
CA GLY A 622 -17.86 10.21 -8.26
C GLY A 622 -16.90 9.06 -8.57
N PRO A 623 -16.88 8.02 -7.72
CA PRO A 623 -15.94 6.90 -7.84
C PRO A 623 -16.32 5.94 -8.97
N LEU A 624 -15.38 5.07 -9.37
CA LEU A 624 -15.55 4.09 -10.46
C LEU A 624 -16.52 2.93 -10.13
N SER A 625 -16.74 2.63 -8.85
CA SER A 625 -17.67 1.63 -8.32
C SER A 625 -18.67 2.25 -7.33
N GLY A 626 -19.76 1.53 -7.01
CA GLY A 626 -20.82 2.00 -6.11
C GLY A 626 -22.18 2.20 -6.80
N PRO A 627 -23.19 2.75 -6.09
CA PRO A 627 -24.55 2.94 -6.61
C PRO A 627 -24.55 3.83 -7.86
N SER A 628 -25.53 3.64 -8.75
CA SER A 628 -25.61 4.42 -10.01
C SER A 628 -25.80 5.91 -9.75
N SER A 629 -26.56 6.26 -8.73
CA SER A 629 -26.80 7.64 -8.30
C SER A 629 -26.73 7.77 -6.78
N TYR A 630 -26.64 9.02 -6.30
CA TYR A 630 -26.59 9.36 -4.89
C TYR A 630 -27.20 10.72 -4.63
N THR A 631 -27.80 10.90 -3.45
CA THR A 631 -28.38 12.18 -3.02
C THR A 631 -27.56 12.78 -1.89
N CYS A 632 -27.16 14.03 -2.02
CA CYS A 632 -26.43 14.78 -1.00
C CYS A 632 -26.85 16.26 -0.97
N ASP A 633 -26.59 16.91 0.15
CA ASP A 633 -26.76 18.35 0.39
C ASP A 633 -25.50 18.99 0.98
N MET A 634 -24.44 18.19 1.13
CA MET A 634 -23.17 18.68 1.63
C MET A 634 -21.96 17.92 1.06
N VAL A 635 -20.82 18.61 1.09
CA VAL A 635 -19.49 18.03 0.87
C VAL A 635 -18.62 18.29 2.10
N LEU A 636 -17.91 17.26 2.56
CA LEU A 636 -16.97 17.31 3.68
C LEU A 636 -15.54 17.09 3.18
N LEU A 637 -14.66 18.00 3.57
CA LEU A 637 -13.24 17.98 3.27
C LEU A 637 -12.44 17.86 4.57
N PRO A 638 -11.58 16.84 4.71
CA PRO A 638 -10.65 16.76 5.85
C PRO A 638 -9.71 17.96 5.94
N GLU A 639 -9.34 18.53 4.78
CA GLU A 639 -8.43 19.66 4.63
C GLU A 639 -8.91 20.59 3.50
N THR A 640 -8.58 21.88 3.59
CA THR A 640 -8.91 22.85 2.53
C THR A 640 -8.06 22.64 1.29
N LEU A 641 -8.69 22.71 0.12
CA LEU A 641 -8.00 22.59 -1.16
C LEU A 641 -7.23 23.87 -1.50
N ARG A 642 -5.97 23.75 -1.93
CA ARG A 642 -5.23 24.87 -2.53
C ARG A 642 -5.67 25.06 -3.99
N GLY A 643 -5.55 26.27 -4.52
CA GLY A 643 -5.97 26.58 -5.89
C GLY A 643 -5.27 25.69 -6.92
N GLY A 644 -6.03 25.13 -7.87
CA GLY A 644 -5.53 24.20 -8.88
C GLY A 644 -5.31 22.76 -8.40
N ASN A 645 -5.49 22.47 -7.10
CA ASN A 645 -5.25 21.13 -6.57
C ASN A 645 -6.48 20.21 -6.68
N THR A 646 -6.22 18.90 -6.59
CA THR A 646 -7.26 17.86 -6.51
C THR A 646 -7.15 17.07 -5.21
N ALA A 647 -8.28 16.78 -4.55
CA ALA A 647 -8.33 15.97 -3.33
C ALA A 647 -9.61 15.12 -3.23
N HIS A 648 -9.56 14.07 -2.41
CA HIS A 648 -10.75 13.29 -2.04
C HIS A 648 -11.59 14.01 -0.99
N CYS A 649 -12.91 13.93 -1.11
CA CYS A 649 -13.88 14.48 -0.16
C CYS A 649 -15.06 13.51 0.02
N VAL A 650 -16.00 13.84 0.90
CA VAL A 650 -17.18 13.01 1.19
C VAL A 650 -18.45 13.77 0.83
N ALA A 651 -19.32 13.15 0.05
CA ALA A 651 -20.71 13.56 -0.07
C ALA A 651 -21.48 13.11 1.18
N GLY A 652 -22.12 14.05 1.86
CA GLY A 652 -22.95 13.80 3.03
C GLY A 652 -24.41 14.19 2.81
N LEU A 653 -25.30 13.66 3.64
CA LEU A 653 -26.67 14.15 3.73
C LEU A 653 -26.99 14.60 5.17
N LEU A 654 -27.49 15.81 5.37
CA LEU A 654 -27.88 16.30 6.69
C LEU A 654 -28.89 15.36 7.37
N ASP A 655 -28.61 15.01 8.62
CA ASP A 655 -29.57 14.31 9.48
C ASP A 655 -30.38 15.34 10.27
N MET A 656 -31.54 15.70 9.69
CA MET A 656 -32.45 16.68 10.28
C MET A 656 -33.08 16.21 11.59
N GLU A 657 -33.20 14.89 11.81
CA GLU A 657 -33.76 14.34 13.04
C GLU A 657 -32.75 14.39 14.20
N ALA A 658 -31.48 14.13 13.92
CA ALA A 658 -30.40 14.34 14.88
C ALA A 658 -30.21 15.83 15.20
N ALA A 659 -30.28 16.71 14.21
CA ALA A 659 -30.19 18.16 14.41
C ALA A 659 -31.27 18.71 15.36
N LYS A 660 -32.50 18.16 15.32
CA LYS A 660 -33.59 18.55 16.23
C LYS A 660 -33.36 18.12 17.69
N LYS A 661 -32.56 17.08 17.92
CA LYS A 661 -32.32 16.49 19.26
C LYS A 661 -31.14 17.13 20.00
N GLN A 662 -30.41 18.06 19.38
CA GLN A 662 -29.26 18.69 20.00
C GLN A 662 -29.64 19.71 21.08
N THR A 663 -29.00 19.60 22.25
CA THR A 663 -28.98 20.63 23.29
C THR A 663 -28.04 21.78 22.91
N ARG A 664 -28.39 23.02 23.27
CA ARG A 664 -27.73 24.30 22.90
C ARG A 664 -26.20 24.40 23.14
N SER A 665 -25.53 23.42 23.75
CA SER A 665 -24.15 23.53 24.25
C SER A 665 -23.04 23.02 23.31
N SER A 666 -23.34 22.33 22.20
CA SER A 666 -22.35 21.99 21.16
C SER A 666 -22.96 22.00 19.76
N PHE A 667 -22.46 22.84 18.85
CA PHE A 667 -22.92 22.92 17.46
C PHE A 667 -22.19 21.86 16.61
N THR A 668 -22.69 20.63 16.63
CA THR A 668 -22.16 19.52 15.80
C THR A 668 -23.11 19.29 14.61
N VAL A 669 -22.60 19.21 13.39
CA VAL A 669 -23.45 18.91 12.23
C VAL A 669 -23.56 17.39 12.09
N HIS A 670 -24.76 16.83 12.27
CA HIS A 670 -25.00 15.41 12.03
C HIS A 670 -25.32 15.16 10.56
N CYS A 671 -24.70 14.14 9.97
CA CYS A 671 -24.92 13.78 8.58
C CYS A 671 -24.68 12.30 8.30
N GLU A 672 -25.38 11.76 7.31
CA GLU A 672 -25.16 10.41 6.79
C GLU A 672 -24.04 10.41 5.75
N TYR A 673 -23.14 9.43 5.84
CA TYR A 673 -22.19 9.15 4.76
C TYR A 673 -22.95 8.67 3.51
N ARG A 674 -22.67 9.29 2.35
CA ARG A 674 -23.23 8.84 1.06
C ARG A 674 -22.19 8.17 0.19
N MET A 675 -21.12 8.90 -0.13
CA MET A 675 -19.99 8.36 -0.88
C MET A 675 -18.79 9.28 -0.82
N ARG A 676 -17.62 8.75 -1.19
CA ARG A 676 -16.43 9.55 -1.47
C ARG A 676 -16.51 10.14 -2.88
N LEU A 677 -16.11 11.40 -3.04
CA LEU A 677 -15.95 12.07 -4.32
C LEU A 677 -14.50 12.53 -4.50
N LEU A 678 -14.15 12.87 -5.74
CA LEU A 678 -12.92 13.56 -6.08
C LEU A 678 -13.27 15.01 -6.46
N MET A 679 -12.57 15.96 -5.86
CA MET A 679 -12.83 17.40 -5.97
C MET A 679 -11.59 18.10 -6.49
N THR A 680 -11.75 18.94 -7.52
CA THR A 680 -10.67 19.72 -8.14
C THR A 680 -11.01 21.20 -8.08
N ASP A 681 -10.10 22.02 -7.56
CA ASP A 681 -10.22 23.50 -7.59
C ASP A 681 -9.87 23.99 -9.00
N VAL A 682 -10.86 24.54 -9.71
CA VAL A 682 -10.73 24.93 -11.11
C VAL A 682 -10.27 26.39 -11.18
N LEU A 683 -9.06 26.62 -11.71
CA LEU A 683 -8.51 27.96 -11.94
C LEU A 683 -9.13 28.60 -13.20
N GLY A 684 -10.44 28.80 -13.22
CA GLY A 684 -11.17 29.37 -14.36
C GLY A 684 -12.65 28.99 -14.42
N LYS A 685 -13.41 29.59 -15.35
CA LYS A 685 -14.82 29.27 -15.59
C LYS A 685 -14.98 28.06 -16.52
N GLU A 686 -14.39 26.93 -16.18
CA GLU A 686 -14.76 25.66 -16.82
C GLU A 686 -15.91 25.04 -16.02
N GLU A 687 -17.13 25.27 -16.49
CA GLU A 687 -18.31 24.57 -16.00
C GLU A 687 -18.41 23.23 -16.73
N ALA A 688 -18.35 22.14 -15.97
CA ALA A 688 -18.64 20.81 -16.50
C ALA A 688 -19.91 20.26 -15.84
N GLY A 689 -20.84 19.82 -16.68
CA GLY A 689 -22.09 19.23 -16.26
C GLY A 689 -22.99 20.20 -15.49
N GLU A 690 -23.63 19.68 -14.45
CA GLU A 690 -24.63 20.43 -13.70
C GLU A 690 -23.99 21.35 -12.65
N VAL A 691 -24.48 22.59 -12.53
CA VAL A 691 -23.95 23.57 -11.58
C VAL A 691 -24.77 23.60 -10.30
N VAL A 692 -24.08 23.61 -9.17
CA VAL A 692 -24.62 23.68 -7.81
C VAL A 692 -23.96 24.83 -7.08
N VAL A 693 -24.74 25.61 -6.33
CA VAL A 693 -24.22 26.73 -5.55
C VAL A 693 -24.19 26.34 -4.08
N GLY A 694 -22.99 26.38 -3.49
CA GLY A 694 -22.76 26.26 -2.06
C GLY A 694 -23.06 27.59 -1.37
N ASP A 695 -24.10 27.60 -0.54
CA ASP A 695 -24.57 28.80 0.16
C ASP A 695 -23.80 29.04 1.48
N VAL A 696 -23.28 27.97 2.08
CA VAL A 696 -22.55 28.03 3.35
C VAL A 696 -21.30 27.17 3.27
N SER A 697 -20.15 27.74 3.64
CA SER A 697 -18.91 26.99 3.76
C SER A 697 -18.06 27.39 4.97
N GLY A 698 -17.32 26.43 5.53
CA GLY A 698 -16.41 26.68 6.65
C GLY A 698 -16.08 25.45 7.48
N TRP A 699 -15.17 25.61 8.43
CA TRP A 699 -14.81 24.57 9.38
C TRP A 699 -15.91 24.36 10.43
N ALA A 700 -16.37 23.12 10.57
CA ALA A 700 -17.32 22.71 11.60
C ALA A 700 -16.96 21.34 12.18
N THR A 701 -17.42 21.07 13.40
CA THR A 701 -17.45 19.71 13.95
C THR A 701 -18.63 18.99 13.31
N VAL A 702 -18.36 17.82 12.74
CA VAL A 702 -19.37 16.97 12.09
C VAL A 702 -19.39 15.61 12.76
N CYS A 703 -20.56 15.01 12.87
CA CYS A 703 -20.75 13.62 13.30
C CYS A 703 -21.31 12.84 12.11
N VAL A 704 -20.45 12.05 11.46
CA VAL A 704 -20.80 11.28 10.27
C VAL A 704 -21.30 9.91 10.67
N SER A 705 -22.55 9.59 10.36
CA SER A 705 -23.18 8.28 10.64
C SER A 705 -23.05 7.29 9.51
#